data_AF-K0ERR3-F1
#
_entry.id   AF-K0ERR3-F1
#
_cell.length_a   1.000
_cell.length_b   1.000
_cell.length_c   1.000
_cell.angle_alpha   90.00
_cell.angle_beta   90.00
_cell.angle_gamma   90.00
#
_symmetry.space_group_name_H-M   'P 1'
#
loop_
_entity.id
_entity.type
_entity.pdbx_description
1 polymer ?
#
loop_
_entity_poly.entity_id
_entity_poly.type
_entity_poly.pdbx_seq_one_letter_code
_entity_poly.pdbx_strand_id
1 'polypeptide(L)'
;MTMNDHSAPDVYDPAAIIDKWTRIWRQRRVFDADGRTHGDDRPRSYVVSMYSYPSGDLHMGHAEVYAIARYRRLRGDDVLHPVGWDSFGLPAENAAVKRNRDPRRWTYDNIDVQAESFARLGISFDWRTRLHTSDADYYRWNQWLFLRLFERGLAYRKAAPVNWCPNDRTVLANEQVVRGRCERCGSAVTVRELTQWFFRITAYAERLLDDMAELQGKWPAEVLTMQRNWIGRSTDAQTEGRTAPEPTEQDAGGAAVTYRLRDWLISRQRYWGTPIPIIHCTDCGAVPVPAAELPVRLPDNGYQLRPADGVPPLATARAWLTVRCPACGGPAERDTDTMDTFVDSSWYFLRYPNPRYTAGPFDPDGVRRWLPVDEYIGGREHATGHLIYARFITKVLYDLGLVPFVEPFTRLTNQGQVLMAGKAMSKSLGNLVDLQDQIAAHGPDAVRVAMLFAGPPEDDIDWADVAPAAAAKWLGRVWRLSGDIAESHENSSAAGDPVVRRGVHRLIDAATTAMDGRRFNVAIARMMMLTATLRKAIDSGPGAADPAVREGAEALARMLSCVAPYTAEEAWERLGRAASVTEYSWPHCDSALIAADKVTCVVQVAGKVRDRLEVPVDIDAAALRALALASAKATAALRGAGIADVIVRAPNLVNIVPAELCS
;
A
#
# COMPACT_ATOMS: atom_id res chain seq x y z
N MET A 1 -36.44 6.80 -38.10
CA MET A 1 -35.16 6.64 -37.38
C MET A 1 -35.20 7.56 -36.18
N THR A 2 -35.19 6.99 -34.98
CA THR A 2 -35.20 7.75 -33.72
C THR A 2 -33.90 8.55 -33.61
N MET A 3 -34.04 9.87 -33.62
CA MET A 3 -32.98 10.82 -33.26
C MET A 3 -32.66 10.62 -31.78
N ASN A 4 -31.59 9.90 -31.47
CA ASN A 4 -30.94 10.04 -30.17
C ASN A 4 -30.09 11.31 -30.24
N ASP A 5 -30.74 12.45 -30.01
CA ASP A 5 -30.07 13.71 -29.68
C ASP A 5 -29.54 13.61 -28.25
N HIS A 6 -28.47 12.85 -28.08
CA HIS A 6 -27.58 13.05 -26.95
C HIS A 6 -26.48 14.00 -27.43
N SER A 7 -26.77 15.29 -27.34
CA SER A 7 -25.74 16.33 -27.31
C SER A 7 -24.79 15.98 -26.15
N ALA A 8 -23.66 15.34 -26.48
CA ALA A 8 -22.58 15.17 -25.53
C ALA A 8 -22.18 16.56 -25.01
N PRO A 9 -21.95 16.74 -23.70
CA PRO A 9 -21.53 18.05 -23.20
C PRO A 9 -20.23 18.47 -23.90
N ASP A 10 -20.20 19.69 -24.45
CA ASP A 10 -19.03 20.28 -25.13
C ASP A 10 -17.92 20.71 -24.15
N VAL A 11 -18.15 20.56 -22.85
CA VAL A 11 -17.22 20.98 -21.79
C VAL A 11 -16.87 19.78 -20.91
N TYR A 12 -15.57 19.61 -20.66
CA TYR A 12 -15.07 18.65 -19.67
C TYR A 12 -15.52 19.07 -18.27
N ASP A 13 -16.51 18.36 -17.73
CA ASP A 13 -17.09 18.57 -16.40
C ASP A 13 -16.79 17.37 -15.49
N PRO A 14 -15.76 17.45 -14.63
CA PRO A 14 -15.43 16.38 -13.71
C PRO A 14 -16.61 15.97 -12.80
N ALA A 15 -17.47 16.90 -12.38
CA ALA A 15 -18.54 16.60 -11.43
C ALA A 15 -19.60 15.66 -12.05
N ALA A 16 -20.07 15.98 -13.26
CA ALA A 16 -21.02 15.14 -13.98
C ALA A 16 -20.46 13.75 -14.31
N ILE A 17 -19.17 13.66 -14.62
CA ILE A 17 -18.48 12.40 -14.94
C ILE A 17 -18.45 11.47 -13.70
N ILE A 18 -18.19 12.00 -12.51
CA ILE A 18 -18.08 11.20 -11.27
C ILE A 18 -19.39 10.48 -10.94
N ASP A 19 -20.51 11.20 -10.95
CA ASP A 19 -21.82 10.65 -10.58
C ASP A 19 -22.24 9.53 -11.54
N LYS A 20 -22.03 9.73 -12.84
CA LYS A 20 -22.28 8.74 -13.89
C LYS A 20 -21.50 7.44 -13.64
N TRP A 21 -20.18 7.53 -13.52
CA TRP A 21 -19.32 6.35 -13.46
C TRP A 21 -19.37 5.65 -12.12
N THR A 22 -19.50 6.38 -11.01
CA THR A 22 -19.70 5.79 -9.68
C THR A 22 -20.98 4.94 -9.66
N ARG A 23 -22.07 5.41 -10.29
CA ARG A 23 -23.31 4.63 -10.45
C ARG A 23 -23.09 3.38 -11.31
N ILE A 24 -22.44 3.51 -12.47
CA ILE A 24 -22.19 2.38 -13.39
C ILE A 24 -21.33 1.31 -12.72
N TRP A 25 -20.22 1.69 -12.05
CA TRP A 25 -19.36 0.73 -11.35
C TRP A 25 -20.10 0.00 -10.22
N ARG A 26 -20.94 0.69 -9.45
CA ARG A 26 -21.77 0.06 -8.40
C ARG A 26 -22.77 -0.94 -9.00
N GLN A 27 -23.42 -0.60 -10.12
CA GLN A 27 -24.39 -1.48 -10.79
C GLN A 27 -23.72 -2.72 -11.40
N ARG A 28 -22.56 -2.53 -12.05
CA ARG A 28 -21.83 -3.61 -12.73
C ARG A 28 -20.91 -4.42 -11.82
N ARG A 29 -20.59 -3.90 -10.62
CA ARG A 29 -19.71 -4.55 -9.63
C ARG A 29 -18.32 -4.90 -10.18
N VAL A 30 -17.77 -4.02 -11.04
CA VAL A 30 -16.52 -4.24 -11.79
C VAL A 30 -15.25 -4.44 -10.94
N PHE A 31 -15.30 -4.15 -9.64
CA PHE A 31 -14.16 -4.28 -8.72
C PHE A 31 -14.27 -5.46 -7.76
N ASP A 32 -15.35 -6.22 -7.84
CA ASP A 32 -15.52 -7.46 -7.10
C ASP A 32 -14.45 -8.47 -7.54
N ALA A 33 -13.79 -9.13 -6.58
CA ALA A 33 -12.99 -10.31 -6.90
C ALA A 33 -13.93 -11.47 -7.29
N ASP A 34 -13.67 -12.12 -8.43
CA ASP A 34 -14.56 -13.15 -8.96
C ASP A 34 -14.42 -14.44 -8.15
N GLY A 35 -13.19 -14.80 -7.77
CA GLY A 35 -12.88 -15.99 -6.99
C GLY A 35 -12.67 -15.74 -5.50
N ARG A 36 -13.61 -15.14 -4.75
CA ARG A 36 -13.34 -14.88 -3.32
C ARG A 36 -13.04 -16.13 -2.48
N THR A 37 -13.72 -17.24 -2.78
CA THR A 37 -13.48 -18.54 -2.12
C THR A 37 -13.12 -19.65 -3.11
N HIS A 38 -13.68 -19.67 -4.32
CA HIS A 38 -13.40 -20.68 -5.37
C HIS A 38 -13.59 -20.10 -6.79
N GLY A 39 -13.07 -20.81 -7.80
CA GLY A 39 -13.65 -20.76 -9.16
C GLY A 39 -13.00 -19.86 -10.20
N ASP A 40 -11.75 -19.44 -10.01
CA ASP A 40 -11.03 -18.63 -11.00
C ASP A 40 -9.53 -19.01 -11.05
N ASP A 41 -9.07 -19.35 -12.26
CA ASP A 41 -7.71 -19.84 -12.58
C ASP A 41 -6.72 -18.70 -12.91
N ARG A 42 -7.18 -17.44 -12.95
CA ARG A 42 -6.30 -16.28 -13.15
C ARG A 42 -5.30 -16.17 -11.99
N PRO A 43 -4.10 -15.59 -12.25
CA PRO A 43 -3.21 -15.19 -11.17
C PRO A 43 -3.94 -14.29 -10.17
N ARG A 44 -3.76 -14.54 -8.88
CA ARG A 44 -4.35 -13.71 -7.82
C ARG A 44 -3.49 -12.48 -7.55
N SER A 45 -4.11 -11.36 -7.18
CA SER A 45 -3.43 -10.23 -6.55
C SER A 45 -4.21 -9.72 -5.35
N TYR A 46 -3.63 -9.89 -4.16
CA TYR A 46 -4.18 -9.39 -2.91
C TYR A 46 -3.46 -8.11 -2.48
N VAL A 47 -4.15 -6.98 -2.66
CA VAL A 47 -3.62 -5.64 -2.36
C VAL A 47 -4.33 -5.12 -1.12
N VAL A 48 -3.63 -4.94 -0.01
CA VAL A 48 -4.21 -4.47 1.26
C VAL A 48 -3.64 -3.12 1.62
N SER A 49 -4.51 -2.16 1.93
CA SER A 49 -4.11 -0.89 2.53
C SER A 49 -4.24 -0.93 4.06
N MET A 50 -3.49 -0.07 4.74
CA MET A 50 -3.72 0.23 6.15
C MET A 50 -5.16 0.69 6.39
N TYR A 51 -5.70 0.37 7.55
CA TYR A 51 -7.04 0.84 7.93
C TYR A 51 -7.06 2.36 8.13
N SER A 52 -8.14 3.00 7.67
CA SER A 52 -8.43 4.38 8.02
C SER A 52 -9.02 4.47 9.43
N TYR A 53 -8.61 5.48 10.19
CA TYR A 53 -9.23 5.81 11.47
C TYR A 53 -10.46 6.71 11.24
N PRO A 54 -11.68 6.31 11.63
CA PRO A 54 -12.89 7.11 11.45
C PRO A 54 -13.05 8.16 12.56
N SER A 55 -12.07 9.08 12.66
CA SER A 55 -12.07 10.18 13.62
C SER A 55 -12.31 11.57 12.99
N GLY A 56 -12.44 11.59 11.65
CA GLY A 56 -12.73 12.72 10.78
C GLY A 56 -12.88 12.21 9.33
N ASP A 57 -12.93 13.10 8.35
CA ASP A 57 -12.92 12.71 6.93
C ASP A 57 -11.49 12.35 6.44
N LEU A 58 -11.37 11.88 5.20
CA LEU A 58 -10.10 11.54 4.55
C LEU A 58 -9.18 12.76 4.40
N HIS A 59 -7.88 12.55 4.57
CA HIS A 59 -6.83 13.54 4.28
C HIS A 59 -6.12 13.27 2.95
N MET A 60 -5.33 14.25 2.47
CA MET A 60 -4.68 14.23 1.16
C MET A 60 -3.88 12.95 0.84
N GLY A 61 -3.17 12.36 1.81
CA GLY A 61 -2.43 11.10 1.60
C GLY A 61 -3.30 9.91 1.14
N HIS A 62 -4.63 9.94 1.30
CA HIS A 62 -5.51 8.93 0.73
C HIS A 62 -5.66 9.05 -0.81
N ALA A 63 -5.16 10.11 -1.45
CA ALA A 63 -5.18 10.21 -2.90
C ALA A 63 -4.01 9.49 -3.61
N GLU A 64 -2.99 9.04 -2.86
CA GLU A 64 -1.70 8.66 -3.44
C GLU A 64 -1.61 7.25 -4.04
N VAL A 65 -2.03 6.17 -3.37
CA VAL A 65 -1.47 4.83 -3.72
C VAL A 65 -2.48 3.83 -4.33
N TYR A 66 -3.66 4.31 -4.70
CA TYR A 66 -4.72 3.45 -5.25
C TYR A 66 -4.64 3.21 -6.76
N ALA A 67 -3.44 3.14 -7.34
CA ALA A 67 -3.21 2.76 -8.74
C ALA A 67 -2.86 1.27 -8.92
N ILE A 68 -2.25 0.64 -7.90
CA ILE A 68 -1.73 -0.73 -7.99
C ILE A 68 -2.83 -1.74 -8.29
N ALA A 69 -3.93 -1.71 -7.53
CA ALA A 69 -5.02 -2.67 -7.69
C ALA A 69 -5.71 -2.57 -9.06
N ARG A 70 -5.76 -1.37 -9.67
CA ARG A 70 -6.28 -1.17 -11.02
C ARG A 70 -5.32 -1.73 -12.05
N TYR A 71 -4.02 -1.44 -11.90
CA TYR A 71 -2.99 -1.97 -12.77
C TYR A 71 -2.98 -3.50 -12.78
N ARG A 72 -3.06 -4.15 -11.61
CA ARG A 72 -3.12 -5.62 -11.50
C ARG A 72 -4.34 -6.21 -12.22
N ARG A 73 -5.52 -5.60 -12.10
CA ARG A 73 -6.73 -6.01 -12.85
C ARG A 73 -6.50 -5.95 -14.36
N LEU A 74 -5.95 -4.83 -14.87
CA LEU A 74 -5.64 -4.67 -16.28
C LEU A 74 -4.57 -5.66 -16.76
N ARG A 75 -3.65 -6.09 -15.87
CA ARG A 75 -2.66 -7.14 -16.17
C ARG A 75 -3.26 -8.55 -16.21
N GLY A 76 -4.56 -8.71 -15.91
CA GLY A 76 -5.28 -9.97 -15.99
C GLY A 76 -5.37 -10.74 -14.67
N ASP A 77 -4.98 -10.12 -13.55
CA ASP A 77 -5.06 -10.76 -12.24
C ASP A 77 -6.52 -10.73 -11.71
N ASP A 78 -6.95 -11.76 -10.98
CA ASP A 78 -8.11 -11.69 -10.08
C ASP A 78 -7.68 -10.90 -8.83
N VAL A 79 -8.26 -9.72 -8.63
CA VAL A 79 -7.76 -8.76 -7.63
C VAL A 79 -8.71 -8.60 -6.45
N LEU A 80 -8.25 -8.98 -5.27
CA LEU A 80 -8.86 -8.63 -4.01
C LEU A 80 -8.22 -7.33 -3.50
N HIS A 81 -8.98 -6.23 -3.55
CA HIS A 81 -8.58 -4.94 -2.99
C HIS A 81 -9.63 -4.52 -1.96
N PRO A 82 -9.45 -4.83 -0.68
CA PRO A 82 -10.50 -4.68 0.31
C PRO A 82 -10.45 -3.32 1.01
N VAL A 83 -11.49 -3.04 1.80
CA VAL A 83 -11.60 -1.81 2.59
C VAL A 83 -12.12 -2.09 3.99
N GLY A 84 -11.60 -1.36 4.97
CA GLY A 84 -12.16 -1.36 6.32
C GLY A 84 -11.57 -0.25 7.18
N TRP A 85 -12.05 -0.19 8.42
CA TRP A 85 -11.75 0.90 9.34
C TRP A 85 -11.28 0.38 10.69
N ASP A 86 -10.28 1.06 11.24
CA ASP A 86 -9.89 0.88 12.63
C ASP A 86 -10.82 1.70 13.51
N SER A 87 -12.04 1.19 13.61
CA SER A 87 -13.21 1.87 14.17
C SER A 87 -13.21 1.95 15.69
N PHE A 88 -12.42 1.13 16.39
CA PHE A 88 -12.11 1.30 17.80
C PHE A 88 -10.90 2.23 18.01
N GLY A 89 -10.79 2.81 19.21
CA GLY A 89 -9.60 3.56 19.61
C GLY A 89 -9.85 4.98 20.08
N LEU A 90 -8.81 5.52 20.69
CA LEU A 90 -8.89 6.81 21.39
C LEU A 90 -9.09 8.03 20.49
N PRO A 91 -8.55 8.11 19.25
CA PRO A 91 -8.83 9.25 18.37
C PRO A 91 -10.33 9.48 18.14
N ALA A 92 -11.08 8.41 17.87
CA ALA A 92 -12.53 8.47 17.69
C ALA A 92 -13.25 8.85 18.99
N GLU A 93 -12.89 8.23 20.12
CA GLU A 93 -13.46 8.56 21.43
C GLU A 93 -13.21 10.03 21.82
N ASN A 94 -11.97 10.52 21.68
CA ASN A 94 -11.62 11.90 21.97
C ASN A 94 -12.35 12.89 21.05
N ALA A 95 -12.52 12.56 19.77
CA ALA A 95 -13.26 13.38 18.82
C ALA A 95 -14.76 13.44 19.16
N ALA A 96 -15.34 12.34 19.62
CA ALA A 96 -16.72 12.25 20.08
C ALA A 96 -16.96 13.04 21.38
N VAL A 97 -16.07 12.88 22.38
CA VAL A 97 -16.14 13.63 23.65
C VAL A 97 -16.07 15.14 23.42
N LYS A 98 -15.13 15.61 22.56
CA LYS A 98 -15.02 17.04 22.22
C LYS A 98 -16.30 17.63 21.61
N ARG A 99 -17.16 16.79 21.04
CA ARG A 99 -18.42 17.18 20.40
C ARG A 99 -19.66 16.80 21.20
N ASN A 100 -19.48 16.29 22.42
CA ASN A 100 -20.56 15.78 23.26
C ASN A 100 -21.42 14.73 22.52
N ARG A 101 -20.76 13.79 21.82
CA ARG A 101 -21.39 12.69 21.07
C ARG A 101 -20.98 11.35 21.65
N ASP A 102 -21.85 10.37 21.50
CA ASP A 102 -21.53 8.97 21.75
C ASP A 102 -20.44 8.48 20.77
N PRO A 103 -19.37 7.82 21.26
CA PRO A 103 -18.28 7.32 20.41
C PRO A 103 -18.73 6.36 19.32
N ARG A 104 -19.66 5.44 19.61
CA ARG A 104 -20.18 4.49 18.61
C ARG A 104 -20.82 5.23 17.45
N ARG A 105 -21.79 6.09 17.73
CA ARG A 105 -22.49 6.86 16.69
C ARG A 105 -21.53 7.75 15.90
N TRP A 106 -20.63 8.45 16.59
CA TRP A 106 -19.61 9.28 15.94
C TRP A 106 -18.74 8.47 14.98
N THR A 107 -18.27 7.30 15.40
CA THR A 107 -17.47 6.41 14.56
C THR A 107 -18.21 6.02 13.28
N TYR A 108 -19.45 5.51 13.36
CA TYR A 108 -20.18 5.10 12.16
C TYR A 108 -20.56 6.27 11.25
N ASP A 109 -20.92 7.44 11.82
CA ASP A 109 -21.16 8.67 11.04
C ASP A 109 -19.91 9.02 10.19
N ASN A 110 -18.69 8.91 10.74
CA ASN A 110 -17.46 9.18 9.99
C ASN A 110 -17.10 8.08 8.99
N ILE A 111 -17.39 6.81 9.30
CA ILE A 111 -17.19 5.71 8.35
C ILE A 111 -18.03 5.94 7.09
N ASP A 112 -19.29 6.36 7.23
CA ASP A 112 -20.16 6.58 6.07
C ASP A 112 -19.68 7.76 5.21
N VAL A 113 -19.21 8.84 5.85
CA VAL A 113 -18.55 9.97 5.14
C VAL A 113 -17.31 9.49 4.40
N GLN A 114 -16.38 8.79 5.08
CA GLN A 114 -15.16 8.30 4.43
C GLN A 114 -15.45 7.29 3.31
N ALA A 115 -16.47 6.43 3.47
CA ALA A 115 -16.85 5.46 2.44
C ALA A 115 -17.32 6.17 1.16
N GLU A 116 -18.11 7.24 1.29
CA GLU A 116 -18.52 8.05 0.13
C GLU A 116 -17.33 8.82 -0.46
N SER A 117 -16.44 9.38 0.37
CA SER A 117 -15.19 10.01 -0.07
C SER A 117 -14.30 9.06 -0.87
N PHE A 118 -14.11 7.81 -0.41
CA PHE A 118 -13.38 6.78 -1.13
C PHE A 118 -14.06 6.40 -2.45
N ALA A 119 -15.39 6.29 -2.46
CA ALA A 119 -16.14 6.01 -3.68
C ALA A 119 -15.95 7.12 -4.72
N ARG A 120 -16.00 8.39 -4.30
CA ARG A 120 -15.78 9.58 -5.14
C ARG A 120 -14.33 9.78 -5.60
N LEU A 121 -13.36 9.29 -4.84
CA LEU A 121 -11.97 9.18 -5.29
C LEU A 121 -11.78 8.09 -6.37
N GLY A 122 -12.79 7.29 -6.66
CA GLY A 122 -12.71 6.21 -7.64
C GLY A 122 -11.78 5.08 -7.22
N ILE A 123 -11.69 4.78 -5.92
CA ILE A 123 -10.85 3.68 -5.44
C ILE A 123 -11.51 2.35 -5.81
N SER A 124 -10.75 1.44 -6.42
CA SER A 124 -11.24 0.15 -6.93
C SER A 124 -11.35 -0.90 -5.82
N PHE A 125 -12.11 -0.59 -4.77
CA PHE A 125 -12.37 -1.51 -3.66
C PHE A 125 -13.44 -2.55 -4.02
N ASP A 126 -13.25 -3.77 -3.54
CA ASP A 126 -14.33 -4.75 -3.40
C ASP A 126 -15.13 -4.39 -2.15
N TRP A 127 -16.23 -3.65 -2.32
CA TRP A 127 -17.04 -3.15 -1.21
C TRP A 127 -17.72 -4.24 -0.39
N ARG A 128 -17.81 -5.48 -0.90
CA ARG A 128 -18.32 -6.64 -0.14
C ARG A 128 -17.36 -7.09 0.96
N THR A 129 -16.14 -6.55 0.98
CA THR A 129 -15.12 -6.80 2.00
C THR A 129 -15.15 -5.80 3.15
N ARG A 130 -16.05 -4.80 3.11
CA ARG A 130 -16.18 -3.75 4.14
C ARG A 130 -16.21 -4.34 5.55
N LEU A 131 -15.23 -3.94 6.37
CA LEU A 131 -15.06 -4.37 7.77
C LEU A 131 -14.92 -3.18 8.72
N HIS A 132 -15.47 -3.34 9.93
CA HIS A 132 -15.32 -2.40 11.04
C HIS A 132 -14.83 -3.18 12.25
N THR A 133 -13.68 -2.80 12.81
CA THR A 133 -13.13 -3.46 14.00
C THR A 133 -14.06 -3.41 15.23
N SER A 134 -15.01 -2.46 15.28
CA SER A 134 -15.98 -2.29 16.35
C SER A 134 -17.25 -3.13 16.19
N ASP A 135 -17.38 -3.89 15.11
CA ASP A 135 -18.48 -4.83 14.92
C ASP A 135 -18.31 -6.05 15.82
N ALA A 136 -19.37 -6.48 16.49
CA ALA A 136 -19.34 -7.61 17.42
C ALA A 136 -18.87 -8.91 16.76
N ASP A 137 -19.26 -9.15 15.51
CA ASP A 137 -18.85 -10.33 14.76
C ASP A 137 -17.35 -10.30 14.40
N TYR A 138 -16.73 -9.12 14.39
CA TYR A 138 -15.29 -8.96 14.22
C TYR A 138 -14.55 -9.17 15.54
N TYR A 139 -14.80 -8.31 16.54
CA TYR A 139 -13.99 -8.31 17.77
C TYR A 139 -14.25 -9.52 18.68
N ARG A 140 -15.34 -10.28 18.47
CA ARG A 140 -15.49 -11.66 19.02
C ARG A 140 -14.21 -12.45 18.85
N TRP A 141 -13.58 -12.31 17.69
CA TRP A 141 -12.43 -13.10 17.37
C TRP A 141 -11.11 -12.47 17.83
N ASN A 142 -11.08 -11.16 18.08
CA ASN A 142 -9.97 -10.54 18.81
C ASN A 142 -9.94 -11.05 20.25
N GLN A 143 -11.12 -11.21 20.86
CA GLN A 143 -11.25 -11.84 22.17
C GLN A 143 -10.86 -13.33 22.14
N TRP A 144 -11.29 -14.08 21.13
CA TRP A 144 -10.80 -15.45 20.93
C TRP A 144 -9.27 -15.52 20.80
N LEU A 145 -8.65 -14.62 20.02
CA LEU A 145 -7.20 -14.58 19.83
C LEU A 145 -6.48 -14.29 21.15
N PHE A 146 -6.99 -13.33 21.93
CA PHE A 146 -6.50 -13.06 23.27
C PHE A 146 -6.53 -14.33 24.14
N LEU A 147 -7.63 -15.08 24.14
CA LEU A 147 -7.75 -16.32 24.92
C LEU A 147 -6.73 -17.38 24.46
N ARG A 148 -6.48 -17.51 23.16
CA ARG A 148 -5.43 -18.43 22.63
C ARG A 148 -4.03 -18.03 23.06
N LEU A 149 -3.75 -16.74 23.11
CA LEU A 149 -2.48 -16.20 23.64
C LEU A 149 -2.39 -16.45 25.15
N PHE A 150 -3.48 -16.26 25.90
CA PHE A 150 -3.54 -16.48 27.34
C PHE A 150 -3.30 -17.95 27.72
N GLU A 151 -3.97 -18.88 27.04
CA GLU A 151 -3.78 -20.34 27.20
C GLU A 151 -2.32 -20.78 26.99
N ARG A 152 -1.53 -20.01 26.22
CA ARG A 152 -0.12 -20.28 25.91
C ARG A 152 0.86 -19.47 26.74
N GLY A 153 0.39 -18.70 27.73
CA GLY A 153 1.23 -17.79 28.53
C GLY A 153 1.84 -16.63 27.73
N LEU A 154 1.32 -16.37 26.53
CA LEU A 154 1.70 -15.25 25.67
C LEU A 154 0.90 -13.99 26.02
N ALA A 155 -0.34 -14.10 26.47
CA ALA A 155 -1.04 -13.00 27.13
C ALA A 155 -0.89 -13.15 28.64
N TYR A 156 -0.38 -12.13 29.32
CA TYR A 156 -0.17 -12.17 30.76
C TYR A 156 -0.36 -10.80 31.39
N ARG A 157 -0.63 -10.77 32.70
CA ARG A 157 -0.87 -9.54 33.46
C ARG A 157 0.23 -9.34 34.50
N LYS A 158 0.76 -8.12 34.64
CA LYS A 158 1.72 -7.77 35.69
C LYS A 158 1.63 -6.30 36.09
N ALA A 159 2.06 -5.97 37.31
CA ALA A 159 2.35 -4.60 37.70
C ALA A 159 3.62 -4.14 36.96
N ALA A 160 3.57 -2.94 36.37
CA ALA A 160 4.70 -2.33 35.71
C ALA A 160 4.60 -0.80 35.73
N PRO A 161 5.72 -0.07 35.72
CA PRO A 161 5.72 1.33 35.40
C PRO A 161 5.29 1.52 33.94
N VAL A 162 4.29 2.37 33.71
CA VAL A 162 3.74 2.66 32.39
C VAL A 162 3.69 4.16 32.15
N ASN A 163 3.89 4.55 30.90
CA ASN A 163 3.67 5.92 30.46
C ASN A 163 2.19 6.24 30.56
N TRP A 164 1.85 7.30 31.29
CA TRP A 164 0.48 7.72 31.54
C TRP A 164 0.26 9.15 31.03
N CYS A 165 -0.79 9.33 30.23
CA CYS A 165 -1.24 10.65 29.82
C CYS A 165 -2.28 11.19 30.83
N PRO A 166 -1.99 12.26 31.60
CA PRO A 166 -2.94 12.79 32.57
C PRO A 166 -4.18 13.44 31.93
N ASN A 167 -4.06 13.97 30.71
CA ASN A 167 -5.17 14.57 29.98
C ASN A 167 -6.07 13.53 29.30
N ASP A 168 -5.47 12.56 28.61
CA ASP A 168 -6.21 11.50 27.91
C ASP A 168 -6.66 10.38 28.87
N ARG A 169 -6.10 10.35 30.10
CA ARG A 169 -6.41 9.40 31.18
C ARG A 169 -6.26 7.93 30.76
N THR A 170 -5.22 7.65 30.00
CA THR A 170 -4.88 6.30 29.55
C THR A 170 -3.38 6.12 29.47
N VAL A 171 -2.97 4.86 29.53
CA VAL A 171 -1.63 4.40 29.18
C VAL A 171 -1.26 4.77 27.73
N LEU A 172 0.03 5.03 27.52
CA LEU A 172 0.70 5.27 26.25
C LEU A 172 1.76 4.17 25.99
N ALA A 173 1.87 3.73 24.73
CA ALA A 173 3.08 3.02 24.30
C ALA A 173 4.28 3.98 24.27
N ASN A 174 5.51 3.45 24.27
CA ASN A 174 6.72 4.28 24.26
C ASN A 174 6.79 5.20 23.03
N GLU A 175 6.35 4.68 21.89
CA GLU A 175 6.28 5.38 20.61
C GLU A 175 5.34 6.59 20.65
N GLN A 176 4.36 6.57 21.55
CA GLN A 176 3.38 7.65 21.72
C GLN A 176 3.87 8.76 22.66
N VAL A 177 5.12 8.66 23.14
CA VAL A 177 5.79 9.63 23.99
C VAL A 177 6.86 10.35 23.19
N VAL A 178 6.53 11.53 22.67
CA VAL A 178 7.45 12.36 21.90
C VAL A 178 8.06 13.41 22.83
N ARG A 179 9.38 13.33 23.07
CA ARG A 179 10.11 14.26 23.97
C ARG A 179 9.44 14.40 25.35
N GLY A 180 9.01 13.29 25.93
CA GLY A 180 8.34 13.26 27.24
C GLY A 180 6.89 13.77 27.25
N ARG A 181 6.28 13.98 26.07
CA ARG A 181 4.90 14.48 25.92
C ARG A 181 4.05 13.49 25.14
N CYS A 182 2.76 13.46 25.44
CA CYS A 182 1.80 12.66 24.69
C CYS A 182 1.76 13.16 23.24
N GLU A 183 1.97 12.27 22.27
CA GLU A 183 1.93 12.59 20.83
C GLU A 183 0.60 13.24 20.41
N ARG A 184 -0.50 12.91 21.10
CA ARG A 184 -1.86 13.29 20.71
C ARG A 184 -2.29 14.65 21.24
N CYS A 185 -2.09 14.88 22.54
CA CYS A 185 -2.58 16.08 23.22
C CYS A 185 -1.47 17.00 23.74
N GLY A 186 -0.19 16.61 23.60
CA GLY A 186 0.96 17.41 24.02
C GLY A 186 1.17 17.51 25.53
N SER A 187 0.32 16.88 26.35
CA SER A 187 0.45 16.88 27.81
C SER A 187 1.74 16.19 28.25
N ALA A 188 2.35 16.67 29.33
CA ALA A 188 3.51 16.03 29.94
C ALA A 188 3.14 14.61 30.39
N VAL A 189 3.92 13.62 29.97
CA VAL A 189 3.72 12.22 30.33
C VAL A 189 4.26 12.00 31.74
N THR A 190 3.46 11.32 32.55
CA THR A 190 3.84 10.88 33.89
C THR A 190 4.04 9.37 33.89
N VAL A 191 4.79 8.84 34.85
CA VAL A 191 4.86 7.38 35.06
C VAL A 191 3.86 7.01 36.15
N ARG A 192 3.06 5.96 35.91
CA ARG A 192 2.22 5.33 36.94
C ARG A 192 2.57 3.87 37.05
N GLU A 193 2.47 3.31 38.24
CA GLU A 193 2.55 1.87 38.44
C GLU A 193 1.14 1.28 38.30
N LEU A 194 0.92 0.51 37.25
CA LEU A 194 -0.39 -0.08 36.95
C LEU A 194 -0.23 -1.57 36.65
N THR A 195 -1.21 -2.36 37.08
CA THR A 195 -1.32 -3.77 36.72
C THR A 195 -2.00 -3.87 35.35
N GLN A 196 -1.26 -4.30 34.34
CA GLN A 196 -1.65 -4.22 32.94
C GLN A 196 -1.42 -5.54 32.19
N TRP A 197 -2.11 -5.70 31.06
CA TRP A 197 -1.96 -6.85 30.16
C TRP A 197 -0.88 -6.60 29.11
N PHE A 198 -0.12 -7.66 28.83
CA PHE A 198 0.96 -7.68 27.85
C PHE A 198 0.84 -8.90 26.94
N PHE A 199 1.20 -8.72 25.67
CA PHE A 199 1.56 -9.84 24.79
C PHE A 199 3.07 -10.04 24.77
N ARG A 200 3.49 -11.29 24.99
CA ARG A 200 4.88 -11.73 25.06
C ARG A 200 5.54 -11.82 23.68
N ILE A 201 5.55 -10.69 22.96
CA ILE A 201 6.18 -10.60 21.64
C ILE A 201 7.69 -10.86 21.70
N THR A 202 8.33 -10.65 22.86
CA THR A 202 9.76 -10.94 23.04
C THR A 202 10.11 -12.42 22.87
N ALA A 203 9.15 -13.34 23.11
CA ALA A 203 9.34 -14.76 22.85
C ALA A 203 9.49 -15.07 21.34
N TYR A 204 9.18 -14.12 20.47
CA TYR A 204 9.30 -14.21 19.02
C TYR A 204 10.40 -13.31 18.46
N ALA A 205 11.21 -12.65 19.31
CA ALA A 205 12.21 -11.66 18.88
C ALA A 205 13.21 -12.20 17.85
N GLU A 206 13.75 -13.40 18.09
CA GLU A 206 14.70 -14.06 17.18
C GLU A 206 14.04 -14.35 15.83
N ARG A 207 12.86 -15.00 15.83
CA ARG A 207 12.11 -15.30 14.59
C ARG A 207 11.70 -14.04 13.83
N LEU A 208 11.35 -12.96 14.53
CA LEU A 208 11.06 -11.68 13.89
C LEU A 208 12.29 -11.07 13.20
N LEU A 209 13.51 -11.40 13.61
CA LEU A 209 14.75 -10.99 12.94
C LEU A 209 15.16 -11.98 11.84
N ASP A 210 15.19 -13.27 12.13
CA ASP A 210 15.66 -14.30 11.20
C ASP A 210 14.76 -14.35 9.95
N ASP A 211 13.44 -14.33 10.14
CA ASP A 211 12.48 -14.40 9.04
C ASP A 211 12.45 -13.09 8.20
N MET A 212 13.20 -12.04 8.60
CA MET A 212 13.37 -10.87 7.72
C MET A 212 14.06 -11.23 6.40
N ALA A 213 14.77 -12.36 6.32
CA ALA A 213 15.32 -12.89 5.08
C ALA A 213 14.24 -13.07 4.00
N GLU A 214 13.01 -13.48 4.35
CA GLU A 214 11.91 -13.66 3.40
C GLU A 214 11.41 -12.34 2.79
N LEU A 215 11.67 -11.23 3.49
CA LEU A 215 11.24 -9.86 3.15
C LEU A 215 12.30 -9.09 2.35
N GLN A 216 13.55 -9.54 2.34
CA GLN A 216 14.65 -8.87 1.65
C GLN A 216 14.37 -8.76 0.14
N GLY A 217 14.65 -7.59 -0.44
CA GLY A 217 14.38 -7.28 -1.85
C GLY A 217 12.91 -7.01 -2.18
N LYS A 218 11.97 -7.22 -1.24
CA LYS A 218 10.53 -6.95 -1.40
C LYS A 218 10.04 -5.85 -0.46
N TRP A 219 10.74 -5.61 0.63
CA TRP A 219 10.50 -4.49 1.54
C TRP A 219 11.61 -3.45 1.41
N PRO A 220 11.33 -2.14 1.59
CA PRO A 220 12.35 -1.11 1.57
C PRO A 220 13.46 -1.40 2.60
N ALA A 221 14.72 -1.28 2.16
CA ALA A 221 15.87 -1.59 3.02
C ALA A 221 15.90 -0.74 4.30
N GLU A 222 15.45 0.51 4.21
CA GLU A 222 15.33 1.41 5.36
C GLU A 222 14.29 0.92 6.37
N VAL A 223 13.15 0.39 5.91
CA VAL A 223 12.11 -0.18 6.78
C VAL A 223 12.63 -1.42 7.51
N LEU A 224 13.29 -2.33 6.79
CA LEU A 224 13.92 -3.50 7.41
C LEU A 224 14.97 -3.07 8.46
N THR A 225 15.74 -2.03 8.16
CA THR A 225 16.70 -1.47 9.11
C THR A 225 16.02 -0.87 10.35
N MET A 226 14.92 -0.13 10.17
CA MET A 226 14.10 0.39 11.27
C MET A 226 13.60 -0.75 12.17
N GLN A 227 13.06 -1.83 11.58
CA GLN A 227 12.59 -2.98 12.35
C GLN A 227 13.74 -3.71 13.07
N ARG A 228 14.87 -3.95 12.39
CA ARG A 228 16.06 -4.58 13.01
C ARG A 228 16.53 -3.80 14.22
N ASN A 229 16.64 -2.49 14.07
CA ASN A 229 17.02 -1.61 15.17
C ASN A 229 15.96 -1.67 16.28
N TRP A 230 14.67 -1.58 15.95
CA TRP A 230 13.59 -1.61 16.93
C TRP A 230 13.61 -2.91 17.77
N ILE A 231 13.77 -4.07 17.15
CA ILE A 231 13.90 -5.36 17.86
C ILE A 231 15.23 -5.41 18.65
N GLY A 232 16.32 -5.00 18.00
CA GLY A 232 17.63 -4.74 18.60
C GLY A 232 18.26 -5.95 19.28
N ARG A 233 18.86 -6.86 18.50
CA ARG A 233 19.65 -8.00 19.02
C ARG A 233 21.06 -7.55 19.40
N SER A 234 21.46 -7.82 20.64
CA SER A 234 22.85 -7.73 21.09
C SER A 234 23.32 -9.09 21.59
N THR A 235 24.45 -9.55 21.08
CA THR A 235 25.24 -10.60 21.72
C THR A 235 26.19 -9.89 22.68
N ASP A 236 26.23 -10.28 23.95
CA ASP A 236 27.27 -9.79 24.85
C ASP A 236 28.63 -10.13 24.21
N ALA A 237 29.30 -9.12 23.65
CA ALA A 237 30.66 -9.28 23.16
C ALA A 237 31.49 -9.68 24.37
N GLN A 238 32.22 -10.79 24.24
CA GLN A 238 33.12 -11.30 25.26
C GLN A 238 33.82 -10.13 25.95
N THR A 239 33.61 -10.00 27.26
CA THR A 239 34.43 -9.12 28.10
C THR A 239 35.87 -9.55 27.94
N GLU A 240 36.61 -8.92 27.03
CA GLU A 240 38.06 -8.94 27.01
C GLU A 240 38.52 -8.37 28.35
N GLY A 241 39.21 -9.21 29.14
CA GLY A 241 39.85 -8.76 30.37
C GLY A 241 39.27 -9.33 31.67
N ARG A 242 38.98 -10.62 31.72
CA ARG A 242 39.17 -11.41 32.95
C ARG A 242 39.49 -12.85 32.57
N THR A 243 40.68 -13.29 32.93
CA THR A 243 41.13 -14.70 32.86
C THR A 243 40.07 -15.59 33.50
N ALA A 244 39.34 -16.35 32.70
CA ALA A 244 38.37 -17.32 33.19
C ALA A 244 39.11 -18.56 33.72
N PRO A 245 38.70 -19.14 34.87
CA PRO A 245 39.22 -20.41 35.36
C PRO A 245 38.69 -21.60 34.53
N GLU A 246 39.40 -22.73 34.61
CA GLU A 246 39.22 -23.92 33.76
C GLU A 246 37.77 -24.47 33.75
N PRO A 247 37.30 -25.00 32.60
CA PRO A 247 35.89 -25.34 32.41
C PRO A 247 35.53 -26.68 33.08
N THR A 248 34.48 -26.67 33.89
CA THR A 248 33.77 -27.89 34.32
C THR A 248 32.78 -28.32 33.25
N GLU A 249 32.64 -29.64 33.05
CA GLU A 249 31.98 -30.31 31.91
C GLU A 249 30.45 -30.13 31.75
N GLN A 250 29.82 -29.14 32.38
CA GLN A 250 28.42 -28.81 32.19
C GLN A 250 28.25 -27.28 32.11
N ASP A 251 27.61 -26.83 31.03
CA ASP A 251 27.37 -25.46 30.60
C ASP A 251 28.56 -24.72 29.98
N ALA A 252 28.83 -25.07 28.70
CA ALA A 252 29.43 -24.14 27.76
C ALA A 252 28.60 -22.85 27.73
N GLY A 253 29.08 -21.81 28.42
CA GLY A 253 28.44 -20.50 28.51
C GLY A 253 28.31 -19.85 27.13
N GLY A 254 27.21 -20.11 26.43
CA GLY A 254 26.82 -19.36 25.25
C GLY A 254 26.56 -17.91 25.65
N ALA A 255 27.05 -16.96 24.85
CA ALA A 255 26.77 -15.55 25.06
C ALA A 255 25.25 -15.34 25.13
N ALA A 256 24.76 -14.71 26.20
CA ALA A 256 23.35 -14.42 26.34
C ALA A 256 22.92 -13.44 25.24
N VAL A 257 21.95 -13.83 24.42
CA VAL A 257 21.37 -12.95 23.41
C VAL A 257 20.32 -12.09 24.11
N THR A 258 20.47 -10.77 24.02
CA THR A 258 19.53 -9.80 24.60
C THR A 258 18.85 -8.97 23.52
N TYR A 259 17.64 -8.51 23.81
CA TYR A 259 16.79 -7.76 22.90
C TYR A 259 16.37 -6.42 23.47
N ARG A 260 16.35 -5.38 22.62
CA ARG A 260 15.74 -4.09 22.96
C ARG A 260 14.21 -4.15 22.97
N LEU A 261 13.64 -5.02 22.14
CA LEU A 261 12.21 -5.30 22.07
C LEU A 261 11.62 -5.49 23.47
N ARG A 262 10.47 -4.85 23.72
CA ARG A 262 9.69 -5.04 24.94
C ARG A 262 8.38 -5.72 24.59
N ASP A 263 7.82 -6.43 25.57
CA ASP A 263 6.49 -7.01 25.45
C ASP A 263 5.45 -5.93 25.19
N TRP A 264 4.47 -6.26 24.35
CA TRP A 264 3.51 -5.32 23.84
C TRP A 264 2.43 -5.07 24.89
N LEU A 265 2.46 -3.85 25.46
CA LEU A 265 1.47 -3.39 26.42
C LEU A 265 0.13 -3.11 25.73
N ILE A 266 -0.86 -3.96 25.99
CA ILE A 266 -2.16 -3.91 25.31
C ILE A 266 -3.29 -3.27 26.12
N SER A 267 -3.15 -3.14 27.44
CA SER A 267 -4.21 -2.49 28.25
C SER A 267 -4.39 -1.02 27.89
N ARG A 268 -5.65 -0.58 27.75
CA ARG A 268 -6.05 0.82 27.53
C ARG A 268 -7.26 1.17 28.40
N GLN A 269 -7.13 2.22 29.19
CA GLN A 269 -8.17 2.73 30.11
C GLN A 269 -9.13 3.65 29.35
N ARG A 270 -9.96 3.05 28.48
CA ARG A 270 -10.93 3.77 27.63
C ARG A 270 -12.19 2.93 27.44
N TYR A 271 -13.27 3.56 26.98
CA TYR A 271 -14.54 2.88 26.72
C TYR A 271 -14.53 2.24 25.32
N TRP A 272 -14.12 2.99 24.30
CA TRP A 272 -14.28 2.62 22.90
C TRP A 272 -13.12 1.76 22.39
N GLY A 273 -13.14 0.48 22.77
CA GLY A 273 -12.17 -0.53 22.37
C GLY A 273 -12.69 -1.95 22.61
N THR A 274 -11.96 -2.95 22.11
CA THR A 274 -12.33 -4.35 22.34
C THR A 274 -12.15 -4.73 23.82
N PRO A 275 -13.21 -5.17 24.53
CA PRO A 275 -13.07 -5.60 25.92
C PRO A 275 -12.15 -6.81 26.07
N ILE A 276 -11.32 -6.82 27.11
CA ILE A 276 -10.49 -7.98 27.46
C ILE A 276 -11.40 -9.09 28.01
N PRO A 277 -11.39 -10.31 27.45
CA PRO A 277 -12.34 -11.37 27.81
C PRO A 277 -11.89 -12.16 29.05
N ILE A 278 -11.57 -11.45 30.13
CA ILE A 278 -11.16 -12.02 31.43
C ILE A 278 -12.10 -11.53 32.53
N ILE A 279 -12.43 -12.42 33.45
CA ILE A 279 -13.17 -12.16 34.69
C ILE A 279 -12.20 -12.33 35.87
N HIS A 280 -12.16 -11.34 36.76
CA HIS A 280 -11.37 -11.35 37.98
C HIS A 280 -12.23 -11.85 39.14
N CYS A 281 -11.87 -13.01 39.67
CA CYS A 281 -12.47 -13.62 40.86
C CYS A 281 -11.46 -13.57 42.01
N THR A 282 -11.92 -13.27 43.23
CA THR A 282 -11.06 -13.25 44.43
C THR A 282 -10.45 -14.61 44.72
N ASP A 283 -11.20 -15.68 44.46
CA ASP A 283 -10.82 -17.05 44.82
C ASP A 283 -10.11 -17.77 43.67
N CYS A 284 -10.52 -17.50 42.41
CA CYS A 284 -9.98 -18.17 41.22
C CYS A 284 -8.95 -17.34 40.44
N GLY A 285 -8.76 -16.06 40.78
CA GLY A 285 -7.88 -15.16 40.03
C GLY A 285 -8.46 -14.74 38.67
N ALA A 286 -7.61 -14.72 37.64
CA ALA A 286 -7.99 -14.37 36.28
C ALA A 286 -8.57 -15.57 35.54
N VAL A 287 -9.88 -15.53 35.27
CA VAL A 287 -10.63 -16.62 34.63
C VAL A 287 -11.09 -16.17 33.23
N PRO A 288 -10.85 -16.96 32.17
CA PRO A 288 -11.31 -16.61 30.83
C PRO A 288 -12.84 -16.64 30.73
N VAL A 289 -13.40 -15.70 29.98
CA VAL A 289 -14.83 -15.74 29.62
C VAL A 289 -15.09 -16.97 28.74
N PRO A 290 -16.12 -17.78 29.02
CA PRO A 290 -16.44 -18.96 28.22
C PRO A 290 -16.65 -18.61 26.74
N ALA A 291 -16.18 -19.47 25.83
CA ALA A 291 -16.27 -19.23 24.38
C ALA A 291 -17.71 -19.00 23.87
N ALA A 292 -18.71 -19.60 24.53
CA ALA A 292 -20.13 -19.43 24.23
C ALA A 292 -20.68 -18.04 24.60
N GLU A 293 -20.02 -17.33 25.51
CA GLU A 293 -20.39 -15.99 25.99
C GLU A 293 -19.66 -14.87 25.25
N LEU A 294 -18.71 -15.21 24.36
CA LEU A 294 -18.12 -14.22 23.47
C LEU A 294 -19.17 -13.77 22.42
N PRO A 295 -19.04 -12.55 21.87
CA PRO A 295 -18.18 -11.49 22.37
C PRO A 295 -18.68 -10.90 23.69
N VAL A 296 -17.76 -10.53 24.59
CA VAL A 296 -18.06 -9.56 25.65
C VAL A 296 -18.32 -8.23 24.97
N ARG A 297 -19.59 -7.80 24.95
CA ARG A 297 -20.02 -6.53 24.34
C ARG A 297 -19.78 -5.37 25.31
N LEU A 298 -19.48 -4.19 24.77
CA LEU A 298 -19.44 -2.95 25.56
C LEU A 298 -20.83 -2.62 26.14
N PRO A 299 -20.92 -1.99 27.33
CA PRO A 299 -22.19 -1.53 27.87
C PRO A 299 -22.76 -0.37 27.04
N ASP A 300 -24.07 -0.37 26.81
CA ASP A 300 -24.76 0.71 26.09
C ASP A 300 -25.06 1.92 26.99
N ASN A 301 -25.06 1.74 28.31
CA ASN A 301 -25.35 2.79 29.29
C ASN A 301 -24.65 2.52 30.64
N GLY A 302 -24.82 3.45 31.58
CA GLY A 302 -24.30 3.33 32.96
C GLY A 302 -22.80 3.57 33.10
N TYR A 303 -22.08 3.87 32.02
CA TYR A 303 -20.67 4.26 32.06
C TYR A 303 -20.51 5.79 32.05
N GLN A 304 -19.39 6.25 32.59
CA GLN A 304 -18.88 7.62 32.42
C GLN A 304 -17.69 7.55 31.45
N LEU A 305 -17.74 8.31 30.35
CA LEU A 305 -16.65 8.32 29.37
C LEU A 305 -15.33 8.86 29.91
N ARG A 306 -15.39 9.83 30.84
CA ARG A 306 -14.20 10.42 31.46
C ARG A 306 -14.33 10.49 32.98
N PRO A 307 -14.27 9.34 33.67
CA PRO A 307 -14.29 9.32 35.12
C PRO A 307 -13.13 10.13 35.71
N ALA A 308 -13.31 10.62 36.94
CA ALA A 308 -12.24 11.31 37.67
C ALA A 308 -11.07 10.35 37.99
N ASP A 309 -9.91 10.95 38.32
CA ASP A 309 -8.73 10.27 38.89
C ASP A 309 -8.07 9.15 38.05
N GLY A 310 -8.52 8.97 36.80
CA GLY A 310 -8.01 7.92 35.91
C GLY A 310 -8.68 6.56 36.13
N VAL A 311 -9.83 6.53 36.80
CA VAL A 311 -10.69 5.34 36.85
C VAL A 311 -11.07 4.96 35.41
N PRO A 312 -10.91 3.68 34.99
CA PRO A 312 -11.30 3.26 33.64
C PRO A 312 -12.80 3.47 33.40
N PRO A 313 -13.23 3.95 32.22
CA PRO A 313 -14.65 4.16 31.91
C PRO A 313 -15.55 2.94 32.19
N LEU A 314 -15.09 1.74 31.83
CA LEU A 314 -15.84 0.50 32.05
C LEU A 314 -16.02 0.15 33.53
N ALA A 315 -15.15 0.63 34.42
CA ALA A 315 -15.29 0.42 35.85
C ALA A 315 -16.52 1.12 36.45
N THR A 316 -17.01 2.16 35.80
CA THR A 316 -18.18 2.92 36.25
C THR A 316 -19.51 2.25 35.87
N ALA A 317 -19.52 1.38 34.86
CA ALA A 317 -20.69 0.61 34.44
C ALA A 317 -20.93 -0.59 35.35
N ARG A 318 -21.34 -0.35 36.61
CA ARG A 318 -21.43 -1.40 37.65
C ARG A 318 -22.29 -2.61 37.26
N ALA A 319 -23.42 -2.39 36.58
CA ALA A 319 -24.29 -3.48 36.12
C ALA A 319 -23.63 -4.37 35.05
N TRP A 320 -22.77 -3.79 34.22
CA TRP A 320 -21.95 -4.52 33.24
C TRP A 320 -20.72 -5.15 33.90
N LEU A 321 -20.12 -4.49 34.88
CA LEU A 321 -18.91 -4.97 35.53
C LEU A 321 -19.15 -6.22 36.38
N THR A 322 -20.24 -6.24 37.16
CA THR A 322 -20.52 -7.31 38.12
C THR A 322 -21.08 -8.57 37.43
N VAL A 323 -20.40 -9.70 37.63
CA VAL A 323 -20.73 -11.01 37.06
C VAL A 323 -20.54 -12.12 38.09
N ARG A 324 -20.87 -13.36 37.70
CA ARG A 324 -20.46 -14.55 38.43
C ARG A 324 -19.20 -15.14 37.80
N CYS A 325 -18.30 -15.63 38.64
CA CYS A 325 -17.13 -16.38 38.19
C CYS A 325 -17.59 -17.65 37.46
N PRO A 326 -17.16 -17.90 36.22
CA PRO A 326 -17.56 -19.09 35.48
C PRO A 326 -16.91 -20.38 36.05
N ALA A 327 -15.86 -20.26 36.88
CA ALA A 327 -15.20 -21.40 37.50
C ALA A 327 -15.87 -21.84 38.83
N CYS A 328 -16.24 -20.89 39.70
CA CYS A 328 -16.79 -21.21 41.04
C CYS A 328 -18.22 -20.71 41.30
N GLY A 329 -18.80 -19.90 40.41
CA GLY A 329 -20.14 -19.28 40.56
C GLY A 329 -20.22 -18.11 41.54
N GLY A 330 -19.13 -17.80 42.25
CA GLY A 330 -19.01 -16.69 43.20
C GLY A 330 -19.02 -15.30 42.54
N PRO A 331 -19.10 -14.22 43.33
CA PRO A 331 -19.06 -12.85 42.80
C PRO A 331 -17.70 -12.57 42.12
N ALA A 332 -17.75 -11.93 40.96
CA ALA A 332 -16.56 -11.57 40.20
C ALA A 332 -16.80 -10.30 39.38
N GLU A 333 -15.73 -9.72 38.84
CA GLU A 333 -15.79 -8.52 38.02
C GLU A 333 -15.13 -8.74 36.65
N ARG A 334 -15.74 -8.22 35.59
CA ARG A 334 -15.10 -8.18 34.25
C ARG A 334 -13.83 -7.32 34.29
N ASP A 335 -12.88 -7.59 33.40
CA ASP A 335 -11.77 -6.66 33.17
C ASP A 335 -12.31 -5.28 32.71
N THR A 336 -11.69 -4.21 33.17
CA THR A 336 -12.13 -2.83 32.93
C THR A 336 -11.29 -2.11 31.88
N ASP A 337 -10.20 -2.73 31.43
CA ASP A 337 -9.41 -2.26 30.31
C ASP A 337 -9.97 -2.79 28.99
N THR A 338 -9.70 -2.03 27.92
CA THR A 338 -9.85 -2.51 26.54
C THR A 338 -8.48 -2.82 25.95
N MET A 339 -8.46 -3.64 24.90
CA MET A 339 -7.24 -3.93 24.15
C MET A 339 -6.78 -2.72 23.33
N ASP A 340 -5.47 -2.68 23.09
CA ASP A 340 -4.83 -1.76 22.17
C ASP A 340 -5.42 -1.93 20.78
N THR A 341 -5.63 -0.80 20.10
CA THR A 341 -6.33 -0.76 18.81
C THR A 341 -5.57 -1.57 17.76
N PHE A 342 -4.24 -1.60 17.84
CA PHE A 342 -3.42 -2.41 16.95
C PHE A 342 -3.62 -3.92 17.10
N VAL A 343 -4.20 -4.41 18.20
CA VAL A 343 -4.63 -5.83 18.29
C VAL A 343 -5.72 -6.10 17.27
N ASP A 344 -6.66 -5.18 17.11
CA ASP A 344 -7.77 -5.32 16.17
C ASP A 344 -7.26 -5.27 14.72
N SER A 345 -6.21 -4.49 14.44
CA SER A 345 -5.67 -4.28 13.10
C SER A 345 -4.35 -5.00 12.80
N SER A 346 -3.88 -5.92 13.64
CA SER A 346 -2.67 -6.72 13.36
C SER A 346 -2.93 -7.98 12.54
N TRP A 347 -4.18 -8.31 12.24
CA TRP A 347 -4.53 -9.58 11.57
C TRP A 347 -5.81 -9.52 10.73
N TYR A 348 -6.33 -8.31 10.50
CA TYR A 348 -7.53 -8.03 9.71
C TYR A 348 -7.48 -8.55 8.27
N PHE A 349 -6.28 -8.58 7.68
CA PHE A 349 -6.06 -9.08 6.33
C PHE A 349 -6.43 -10.57 6.16
N LEU A 350 -6.58 -11.31 7.26
CA LEU A 350 -7.08 -12.69 7.21
C LEU A 350 -8.60 -12.77 7.01
N ARG A 351 -9.35 -11.69 7.30
CA ARG A 351 -10.81 -11.66 7.22
C ARG A 351 -11.37 -11.25 5.88
N TYR A 352 -10.67 -10.41 5.14
CA TYR A 352 -11.22 -9.88 3.89
C TYR A 352 -11.60 -10.93 2.84
N PRO A 353 -10.90 -12.07 2.69
CA PRO A 353 -11.34 -13.12 1.76
C PRO A 353 -12.80 -13.51 1.98
N ASN A 354 -13.25 -13.56 3.25
CA ASN A 354 -14.63 -13.81 3.64
C ASN A 354 -14.98 -13.17 5.02
N PRO A 355 -15.40 -11.89 5.07
CA PRO A 355 -15.65 -11.13 6.29
C PRO A 355 -16.94 -11.58 6.98
N ARG A 356 -17.79 -12.34 6.29
CA ARG A 356 -19.03 -12.92 6.83
C ARG A 356 -18.83 -14.36 7.30
N TYR A 357 -17.60 -14.88 7.28
CA TYR A 357 -17.29 -16.20 7.80
C TYR A 357 -17.49 -16.25 9.32
N THR A 358 -18.39 -17.14 9.77
CA THR A 358 -18.78 -17.27 11.19
C THR A 358 -18.36 -18.59 11.83
N ALA A 359 -17.93 -19.60 11.05
CA ALA A 359 -17.54 -20.91 11.57
C ALA A 359 -16.16 -20.94 12.27
N GLY A 360 -15.42 -19.83 12.21
CA GLY A 360 -14.08 -19.73 12.78
C GLY A 360 -13.47 -18.33 12.64
N PRO A 361 -12.19 -18.17 13.01
CA PRO A 361 -11.54 -16.88 13.05
C PRO A 361 -11.09 -16.36 11.68
N PHE A 362 -11.33 -17.06 10.59
CA PHE A 362 -11.20 -16.61 9.20
C PHE A 362 -11.47 -17.84 8.32
N ASP A 363 -11.85 -17.61 7.07
CA ASP A 363 -12.19 -18.69 6.14
C ASP A 363 -10.91 -19.41 5.66
N PRO A 364 -10.73 -20.71 5.95
CA PRO A 364 -9.55 -21.46 5.52
C PRO A 364 -9.38 -21.52 4.00
N ASP A 365 -10.48 -21.56 3.23
CA ASP A 365 -10.42 -21.54 1.76
C ASP A 365 -9.95 -20.18 1.26
N GLY A 366 -10.48 -19.11 1.86
CA GLY A 366 -10.04 -17.75 1.61
C GLY A 366 -8.55 -17.54 1.92
N VAL A 367 -8.07 -18.11 3.04
CA VAL A 367 -6.64 -18.07 3.41
C VAL A 367 -5.78 -18.79 2.38
N ARG A 368 -6.15 -20.02 1.98
CA ARG A 368 -5.40 -20.79 1.00
C ARG A 368 -5.29 -20.09 -0.35
N ARG A 369 -6.35 -19.37 -0.76
CA ARG A 369 -6.37 -18.68 -2.06
C ARG A 369 -5.61 -17.37 -2.05
N TRP A 370 -5.86 -16.52 -1.05
CA TRP A 370 -5.46 -15.12 -1.11
C TRP A 370 -4.21 -14.79 -0.30
N LEU A 371 -3.77 -15.65 0.62
CA LEU A 371 -2.68 -15.31 1.55
C LEU A 371 -1.39 -16.09 1.32
N PRO A 372 -0.21 -15.51 1.63
CA PRO A 372 0.01 -14.18 2.23
C PRO A 372 -0.37 -13.02 1.30
N VAL A 373 -0.58 -11.83 1.86
CA VAL A 373 -0.89 -10.62 1.07
C VAL A 373 0.24 -10.35 0.07
N ASP A 374 -0.09 -10.04 -1.18
CA ASP A 374 0.93 -9.77 -2.21
C ASP A 374 1.57 -8.39 -2.02
N GLU A 375 0.73 -7.40 -1.70
CA GLU A 375 1.11 -6.00 -1.58
C GLU A 375 0.41 -5.35 -0.40
N TYR A 376 1.18 -4.91 0.59
CA TYR A 376 0.70 -4.03 1.65
C TYR A 376 1.06 -2.58 1.34
N ILE A 377 0.09 -1.67 1.52
CA ILE A 377 0.23 -0.24 1.29
C ILE A 377 -0.02 0.51 2.60
N GLY A 378 0.93 1.34 3.03
CA GLY A 378 0.73 2.20 4.19
C GLY A 378 1.91 3.12 4.50
N GLY A 379 1.71 4.03 5.45
CA GLY A 379 2.74 4.99 5.85
C GLY A 379 3.98 4.33 6.48
N ARG A 380 5.15 4.98 6.31
CA ARG A 380 6.42 4.53 6.89
C ARG A 380 6.40 4.52 8.42
N GLU A 381 5.60 5.36 9.05
CA GLU A 381 5.41 5.43 10.49
C GLU A 381 4.87 4.13 11.10
N HIS A 382 4.15 3.31 10.33
CA HIS A 382 3.62 2.02 10.77
C HIS A 382 4.63 0.87 10.63
N ALA A 383 5.81 1.13 10.04
CA ALA A 383 6.88 0.16 9.89
C ALA A 383 7.32 -0.45 11.23
N THR A 384 7.34 0.35 12.28
CA THR A 384 7.61 -0.06 13.66
C THR A 384 6.32 -0.05 14.46
N GLY A 385 6.18 -0.97 15.42
CA GLY A 385 4.90 -1.18 16.10
C GLY A 385 3.96 -2.02 15.23
N HIS A 386 2.99 -1.39 14.56
CA HIS A 386 1.88 -2.08 13.88
C HIS A 386 2.30 -3.21 12.94
N LEU A 387 3.22 -2.98 11.99
CA LEU A 387 3.66 -4.06 11.10
C LEU A 387 4.43 -5.17 11.83
N ILE A 388 5.20 -4.85 12.88
CA ILE A 388 5.88 -5.86 13.69
C ILE A 388 4.87 -6.68 14.50
N TYR A 389 3.82 -6.04 15.01
CA TYR A 389 2.72 -6.71 15.69
C TYR A 389 1.96 -7.64 14.74
N ALA A 390 1.72 -7.22 13.49
CA ALA A 390 1.13 -8.07 12.48
C ALA A 390 2.01 -9.31 12.17
N ARG A 391 3.34 -9.13 12.06
CA ARG A 391 4.29 -10.23 11.90
C ARG A 391 4.25 -11.18 13.09
N PHE A 392 4.24 -10.65 14.32
CA PHE A 392 4.13 -11.44 15.55
C PHE A 392 2.85 -12.28 15.59
N ILE A 393 1.67 -11.67 15.38
CA ILE A 393 0.40 -12.39 15.41
C ILE A 393 0.36 -13.45 14.31
N THR A 394 0.92 -13.18 13.12
CA THR A 394 1.03 -14.16 12.03
C THR A 394 1.84 -15.37 12.46
N LYS A 395 2.99 -15.18 13.12
CA LYS A 395 3.81 -16.30 13.64
C LYS A 395 3.09 -17.10 14.73
N VAL A 396 2.34 -16.44 15.61
CA VAL A 396 1.48 -17.14 16.58
C VAL A 396 0.43 -18.00 15.87
N LEU A 397 -0.24 -17.45 14.84
CA LEU A 397 -1.24 -18.18 14.06
C LEU A 397 -0.63 -19.34 13.26
N TYR A 398 0.61 -19.19 12.78
CA TYR A 398 1.37 -20.27 12.16
C TYR A 398 1.64 -21.41 13.15
N ASP A 399 2.11 -21.08 14.36
CA ASP A 399 2.36 -22.07 15.41
C ASP A 399 1.06 -22.77 15.89
N LEU A 400 -0.09 -22.12 15.71
CA LEU A 400 -1.41 -22.69 15.93
C LEU A 400 -1.89 -23.60 14.78
N GLY A 401 -1.14 -23.69 13.68
CA GLY A 401 -1.52 -24.46 12.50
C GLY A 401 -2.68 -23.84 11.70
N LEU A 402 -2.94 -22.54 11.87
CA LEU A 402 -4.09 -21.87 11.25
C LEU A 402 -3.73 -21.15 9.94
N VAL A 403 -2.45 -20.85 9.72
CA VAL A 403 -1.93 -20.27 8.47
C VAL A 403 -0.65 -20.99 8.04
N PRO A 404 -0.39 -21.17 6.73
CA PRO A 404 0.79 -21.88 6.24
C PRO A 404 2.01 -20.97 5.97
N PHE A 405 2.00 -19.71 6.44
CA PHE A 405 3.05 -18.73 6.21
C PHE A 405 3.44 -18.00 7.51
N VAL A 406 4.69 -17.56 7.61
CA VAL A 406 5.23 -16.88 8.81
C VAL A 406 5.32 -15.35 8.66
N GLU A 407 5.19 -14.84 7.44
CA GLU A 407 5.19 -13.41 7.12
C GLU A 407 3.88 -13.02 6.39
N PRO A 408 3.13 -12.01 6.88
CA PRO A 408 1.81 -11.70 6.35
C PRO A 408 1.80 -10.93 5.03
N PHE A 409 2.87 -10.18 4.73
CA PHE A 409 2.94 -9.28 3.58
C PHE A 409 4.20 -9.55 2.75
N THR A 410 3.99 -10.01 1.52
CA THR A 410 5.08 -10.38 0.60
C THR A 410 5.85 -9.15 0.13
N ARG A 411 5.15 -8.07 -0.24
CA ARG A 411 5.72 -6.78 -0.62
C ARG A 411 5.13 -5.66 0.23
N LEU A 412 5.93 -4.64 0.50
CA LEU A 412 5.52 -3.41 1.18
C LEU A 412 5.78 -2.22 0.27
N THR A 413 4.73 -1.45 -0.05
CA THR A 413 4.82 -0.12 -0.65
C THR A 413 4.54 0.91 0.42
N ASN A 414 5.56 1.66 0.81
CA ASN A 414 5.41 2.76 1.76
C ASN A 414 4.90 4.02 1.08
N GLN A 415 4.10 4.78 1.82
CA GLN A 415 3.68 6.13 1.46
C GLN A 415 4.57 7.12 2.21
N GLY A 416 5.14 8.08 1.49
CA GLY A 416 5.73 9.28 2.08
C GLY A 416 4.65 10.20 2.66
N GLN A 417 5.09 11.25 3.34
CA GLN A 417 4.20 12.25 3.91
C GLN A 417 3.94 13.39 2.92
N VAL A 418 2.72 13.90 2.94
CA VAL A 418 2.42 15.18 2.29
C VAL A 418 2.79 16.32 3.24
N LEU A 419 3.78 17.11 2.82
CA LEU A 419 4.32 18.25 3.54
C LEU A 419 3.70 19.55 3.01
N MET A 420 3.75 20.60 3.82
CA MET A 420 3.45 21.97 3.39
C MET A 420 4.56 22.89 3.91
N ALA A 421 5.34 23.47 2.99
CA ALA A 421 6.51 24.27 3.30
C ALA A 421 7.53 23.52 4.19
N GLY A 422 7.81 22.26 3.82
CA GLY A 422 8.78 21.38 4.48
C GLY A 422 8.34 20.84 5.85
N LYS A 423 7.07 21.02 6.24
CA LYS A 423 6.53 20.53 7.51
C LYS A 423 5.35 19.59 7.27
N ALA A 424 5.26 18.53 8.05
CA ALA A 424 4.09 17.65 8.04
C ALA A 424 2.81 18.48 8.25
N MET A 425 1.79 18.24 7.40
CA MET A 425 0.52 18.93 7.52
C MET A 425 -0.21 18.51 8.79
N SER A 426 -0.73 19.48 9.54
CA SER A 426 -1.61 19.18 10.67
C SER A 426 -2.62 20.29 10.90
N LYS A 427 -3.82 19.91 11.36
CA LYS A 427 -4.88 20.87 11.69
C LYS A 427 -4.45 21.87 12.77
N SER A 428 -3.61 21.47 13.72
CA SER A 428 -3.12 22.32 14.80
C SER A 428 -2.10 23.37 14.35
N LEU A 429 -1.34 23.10 13.28
CA LEU A 429 -0.41 24.07 12.69
C LEU A 429 -1.10 25.03 11.70
N GLY A 430 -2.36 24.78 11.35
CA GLY A 430 -3.10 25.55 10.36
C GLY A 430 -2.59 25.42 8.93
N ASN A 431 -1.63 24.50 8.68
CA ASN A 431 -1.02 24.23 7.38
C ASN A 431 -1.65 22.99 6.73
N LEU A 432 -2.99 22.96 6.63
CA LEU A 432 -3.72 21.81 6.10
C LEU A 432 -4.34 22.14 4.75
N VAL A 433 -4.13 21.26 3.78
CA VAL A 433 -4.91 21.21 2.55
C VAL A 433 -6.03 20.19 2.72
N ASP A 434 -7.27 20.66 2.65
CA ASP A 434 -8.44 19.79 2.74
C ASP A 434 -8.65 19.03 1.42
N LEU A 435 -8.81 17.72 1.50
CA LEU A 435 -8.97 16.86 0.33
C LEU A 435 -10.29 17.14 -0.39
N GLN A 436 -11.38 17.40 0.33
CA GLN A 436 -12.68 17.64 -0.28
C GLN A 436 -12.70 18.97 -1.02
N ASP A 437 -12.05 19.99 -0.46
CA ASP A 437 -11.89 21.28 -1.14
C ASP A 437 -11.14 21.10 -2.48
N GLN A 438 -10.09 20.27 -2.50
CA GLN A 438 -9.35 19.97 -3.74
C GLN A 438 -10.16 19.14 -4.74
N ILE A 439 -10.91 18.15 -4.27
CA ILE A 439 -11.82 17.36 -5.13
C ILE A 439 -12.91 18.27 -5.71
N ALA A 440 -13.49 19.17 -4.92
CA ALA A 440 -14.51 20.11 -5.38
C ALA A 440 -13.95 21.12 -6.40
N ALA A 441 -12.72 21.58 -6.21
CA ALA A 441 -12.09 22.57 -7.10
C ALA A 441 -11.56 21.98 -8.43
N HIS A 442 -11.05 20.74 -8.40
CA HIS A 442 -10.29 20.19 -9.54
C HIS A 442 -10.82 18.85 -10.06
N GLY A 443 -11.67 18.18 -9.29
CA GLY A 443 -12.09 16.80 -9.55
C GLY A 443 -11.10 15.77 -8.98
N PRO A 444 -11.57 14.56 -8.65
CA PRO A 444 -10.77 13.53 -8.00
C PRO A 444 -9.62 13.03 -8.88
N ASP A 445 -9.83 12.90 -10.20
CA ASP A 445 -8.78 12.49 -11.12
C ASP A 445 -7.61 13.48 -11.17
N ALA A 446 -7.90 14.78 -11.13
CA ALA A 446 -6.86 15.80 -11.15
C ALA A 446 -6.03 15.75 -9.86
N VAL A 447 -6.68 15.56 -8.72
CA VAL A 447 -6.01 15.37 -7.42
C VAL A 447 -5.14 14.11 -7.43
N ARG A 448 -5.68 12.98 -7.86
CA ARG A 448 -4.95 11.70 -7.97
C ARG A 448 -3.72 11.81 -8.86
N VAL A 449 -3.90 12.36 -10.07
CA VAL A 449 -2.80 12.55 -11.03
C VAL A 449 -1.75 13.49 -10.45
N ALA A 450 -2.15 14.61 -9.83
CA ALA A 450 -1.20 15.54 -9.26
C ALA A 450 -0.38 14.91 -8.13
N MET A 451 -1.02 14.16 -7.23
CA MET A 451 -0.33 13.45 -6.15
C MET A 451 0.63 12.38 -6.68
N LEU A 452 0.15 11.52 -7.59
CA LEU A 452 0.96 10.46 -8.21
C LEU A 452 2.09 10.98 -9.10
N PHE A 453 1.97 12.22 -9.60
CA PHE A 453 2.96 12.83 -10.49
C PHE A 453 4.06 13.57 -9.74
N ALA A 454 3.77 14.07 -8.53
CA ALA A 454 4.70 14.88 -7.75
C ALA A 454 5.99 14.13 -7.37
N GLY A 455 5.91 12.81 -7.13
CA GLY A 455 7.08 12.02 -6.79
C GLY A 455 6.80 10.50 -6.77
N PRO A 456 7.83 9.70 -6.51
CA PRO A 456 7.67 8.31 -6.10
C PRO A 456 6.80 8.18 -4.85
N PRO A 457 6.02 7.09 -4.70
CA PRO A 457 5.14 6.91 -3.54
C PRO A 457 5.90 6.86 -2.21
N GLU A 458 7.16 6.41 -2.20
CA GLU A 458 7.97 6.28 -0.99
C GLU A 458 8.58 7.60 -0.47
N ASP A 459 8.58 8.65 -1.30
CA ASP A 459 9.21 9.93 -0.98
C ASP A 459 8.19 10.88 -0.34
N ASP A 460 8.64 11.72 0.60
CA ASP A 460 7.84 12.83 1.08
C ASP A 460 7.61 13.86 -0.04
N ILE A 461 6.38 14.35 -0.18
CA ILE A 461 5.98 15.28 -1.23
C ILE A 461 5.58 16.61 -0.59
N ASP A 462 6.19 17.73 -1.00
CA ASP A 462 5.68 19.05 -0.62
C ASP A 462 4.49 19.42 -1.51
N TRP A 463 3.41 19.91 -0.89
CA TRP A 463 2.24 20.40 -1.60
C TRP A 463 2.58 21.51 -2.61
N ALA A 464 3.65 22.27 -2.38
CA ALA A 464 4.14 23.26 -3.34
C ALA A 464 4.51 22.65 -4.71
N ASP A 465 4.87 21.36 -4.76
CA ASP A 465 5.21 20.62 -5.97
C ASP A 465 4.00 19.90 -6.60
N VAL A 466 2.84 19.94 -5.94
CA VAL A 466 1.60 19.30 -6.39
C VAL A 466 0.77 20.32 -7.19
N ALA A 467 0.42 19.98 -8.43
CA ALA A 467 -0.27 20.90 -9.35
C ALA A 467 -1.62 20.36 -9.88
N PRO A 468 -2.70 20.32 -9.06
CA PRO A 468 -4.01 19.80 -9.47
C PRO A 468 -4.61 20.53 -10.68
N ALA A 469 -4.44 21.86 -10.78
CA ALA A 469 -4.91 22.63 -11.93
C ALA A 469 -4.22 22.23 -13.25
N ALA A 470 -2.92 21.91 -13.20
CA ALA A 470 -2.18 21.44 -14.38
C ALA A 470 -2.63 20.04 -14.80
N ALA A 471 -2.88 19.16 -13.82
CA ALA A 471 -3.46 17.83 -14.04
C ALA A 471 -4.86 17.94 -14.67
N ALA A 472 -5.75 18.78 -14.14
CA ALA A 472 -7.08 19.03 -14.70
C ALA A 472 -7.02 19.52 -16.16
N LYS A 473 -6.10 20.46 -16.47
CA LYS A 473 -5.87 20.94 -17.84
C LYS A 473 -5.40 19.82 -18.77
N TRP A 474 -4.55 18.91 -18.30
CA TRP A 474 -4.12 17.75 -19.09
C TRP A 474 -5.26 16.76 -19.32
N LEU A 475 -6.03 16.44 -18.29
CA LEU A 475 -7.19 15.55 -18.40
C LEU A 475 -8.24 16.10 -19.38
N GLY A 476 -8.50 17.42 -19.36
CA GLY A 476 -9.35 18.06 -20.35
C GLY A 476 -8.81 17.98 -21.79
N ARG A 477 -7.47 17.86 -21.98
CA ARG A 477 -6.89 17.58 -23.31
C ARG A 477 -7.10 16.13 -23.73
N VAL A 478 -6.99 15.18 -22.81
CA VAL A 478 -7.29 13.77 -23.08
C VAL A 478 -8.77 13.59 -23.45
N TRP A 479 -9.67 14.21 -22.69
CA TRP A 479 -11.10 14.17 -22.96
C TRP A 479 -11.47 14.80 -24.32
N ARG A 480 -10.84 15.91 -24.70
CA ARG A 480 -11.03 16.49 -26.05
C ARG A 480 -10.48 15.56 -27.13
N LEU A 481 -9.28 15.00 -26.91
CA LEU A 481 -8.65 14.05 -27.82
C LEU A 481 -9.57 12.85 -28.11
N SER A 482 -10.23 12.28 -27.12
CA SER A 482 -11.13 11.14 -27.34
C SER A 482 -12.37 11.48 -28.17
N GLY A 483 -12.83 12.74 -28.16
CA GLY A 483 -13.95 13.19 -28.98
C GLY A 483 -13.58 13.57 -30.42
N ASP A 484 -12.31 13.88 -30.68
CA ASP A 484 -11.84 14.26 -32.02
C ASP A 484 -11.57 13.04 -32.91
N ILE A 485 -11.42 11.85 -32.32
CA ILE A 485 -11.07 10.61 -33.03
C ILE A 485 -12.28 10.09 -33.79
N ALA A 486 -12.09 9.75 -35.07
CA ALA A 486 -13.16 9.22 -35.90
C ALA A 486 -13.64 7.84 -35.40
N GLU A 487 -14.89 7.50 -35.72
CA GLU A 487 -15.43 6.17 -35.45
C GLU A 487 -14.58 5.07 -36.09
N SER A 488 -14.59 3.89 -35.49
CA SER A 488 -13.83 2.76 -36.02
C SER A 488 -14.42 2.27 -37.33
N HIS A 489 -13.67 2.41 -38.42
CA HIS A 489 -13.86 1.56 -39.59
C HIS A 489 -13.10 0.24 -39.35
N GLU A 490 -13.58 -0.87 -39.93
CA GLU A 490 -13.07 -2.26 -39.76
C GLU A 490 -11.58 -2.47 -40.15
N ASN A 491 -10.83 -1.40 -40.39
CA ASN A 491 -9.41 -1.44 -40.71
C ASN A 491 -8.59 -1.86 -39.48
N SER A 492 -7.74 -2.87 -39.68
CA SER A 492 -6.74 -3.31 -38.70
C SER A 492 -5.79 -2.16 -38.31
N SER A 493 -5.36 -2.10 -37.04
CA SER A 493 -4.37 -1.11 -36.59
C SER A 493 -3.04 -1.20 -37.35
N ALA A 494 -2.76 -2.35 -37.97
CA ALA A 494 -1.60 -2.54 -38.85
C ALA A 494 -1.58 -1.62 -40.08
N ALA A 495 -2.71 -1.03 -40.46
CA ALA A 495 -2.82 -0.10 -41.58
C ALA A 495 -2.54 1.37 -41.20
N GLY A 496 -2.29 1.67 -39.92
CA GLY A 496 -2.01 3.05 -39.47
C GLY A 496 -0.58 3.51 -39.77
N ASP A 497 -0.36 4.82 -39.68
CA ASP A 497 0.96 5.43 -39.92
C ASP A 497 2.07 4.76 -39.07
N PRO A 498 3.15 4.26 -39.71
CA PRO A 498 4.19 3.49 -39.01
C PRO A 498 5.03 4.32 -38.04
N VAL A 499 5.08 5.65 -38.17
CA VAL A 499 5.79 6.52 -37.23
C VAL A 499 4.95 6.73 -35.97
N VAL A 500 3.66 7.04 -36.13
CA VAL A 500 2.70 7.14 -35.02
C VAL A 500 2.63 5.82 -34.26
N ARG A 501 2.47 4.71 -34.98
CA ARG A 501 2.35 3.38 -34.39
C ARG A 501 3.57 2.99 -33.56
N ARG A 502 4.79 3.17 -34.09
CA ARG A 502 6.03 2.96 -33.30
C ARG A 502 6.11 3.87 -32.08
N GLY A 503 5.69 5.13 -32.21
CA GLY A 503 5.60 6.05 -31.08
C GLY A 503 4.65 5.59 -29.98
N VAL A 504 3.47 5.09 -30.36
CA VAL A 504 2.47 4.51 -29.45
C VAL A 504 3.06 3.33 -28.69
N HIS A 505 3.59 2.33 -29.40
CA HIS A 505 4.13 1.12 -28.77
C HIS A 505 5.34 1.40 -27.87
N ARG A 506 6.25 2.30 -28.26
CA ARG A 506 7.36 2.73 -27.38
C ARG A 506 6.87 3.37 -26.08
N LEU A 507 5.80 4.16 -26.13
CA LEU A 507 5.24 4.79 -24.94
C LEU A 507 4.43 3.83 -24.08
N ILE A 508 3.76 2.84 -24.69
CA ILE A 508 3.14 1.71 -23.96
C ILE A 508 4.22 0.95 -23.19
N ASP A 509 5.31 0.54 -23.85
CA ASP A 509 6.41 -0.20 -23.22
C ASP A 509 7.05 0.60 -22.06
N ALA A 510 7.36 1.88 -22.29
CA ALA A 510 7.95 2.74 -21.28
C ALA A 510 7.00 2.98 -20.09
N ALA A 511 5.69 3.15 -20.33
CA ALA A 511 4.70 3.27 -19.27
C ALA A 511 4.54 1.95 -18.50
N THR A 512 4.53 0.81 -19.19
CA THR A 512 4.43 -0.52 -18.60
C THR A 512 5.62 -0.79 -17.67
N THR A 513 6.84 -0.55 -18.15
CA THR A 513 8.08 -0.67 -17.35
C THR A 513 8.01 0.21 -16.10
N ALA A 514 7.53 1.44 -16.23
CA ALA A 514 7.37 2.36 -15.10
C ALA A 514 6.31 1.88 -14.08
N MET A 515 5.16 1.37 -14.54
CA MET A 515 4.12 0.80 -13.69
C MET A 515 4.59 -0.47 -12.96
N ASP A 516 5.30 -1.36 -13.65
CA ASP A 516 5.90 -2.56 -13.07
C ASP A 516 6.90 -2.19 -11.96
N GLY A 517 7.69 -1.14 -12.15
CA GLY A 517 8.60 -0.58 -11.16
C GLY A 517 7.99 0.40 -10.15
N ARG A 518 6.65 0.58 -10.11
CA ARG A 518 5.93 1.52 -9.21
C ARG A 518 6.34 3.00 -9.36
N ARG A 519 6.92 3.37 -10.50
CA ARG A 519 7.26 4.75 -10.85
C ARG A 519 6.06 5.43 -11.53
N PHE A 520 5.00 5.66 -10.78
CA PHE A 520 3.73 6.19 -11.31
C PHE A 520 3.87 7.57 -11.96
N ASN A 521 4.69 8.44 -11.38
CA ASN A 521 5.04 9.74 -11.95
C ASN A 521 5.64 9.61 -13.36
N VAL A 522 6.57 8.67 -13.56
CA VAL A 522 7.17 8.38 -14.86
C VAL A 522 6.14 7.80 -15.83
N ALA A 523 5.28 6.89 -15.36
CA ALA A 523 4.20 6.34 -16.18
C ALA A 523 3.23 7.43 -16.67
N ILE A 524 2.83 8.35 -15.78
CA ILE A 524 2.00 9.52 -16.12
C ILE A 524 2.72 10.40 -17.14
N ALA A 525 4.02 10.66 -16.97
CA ALA A 525 4.81 11.41 -17.96
C ALA A 525 4.75 10.74 -19.36
N ARG A 526 4.81 9.41 -19.44
CA ARG A 526 4.67 8.69 -20.72
C ARG A 526 3.26 8.81 -21.30
N MET A 527 2.21 8.81 -20.47
CA MET A 527 0.84 9.07 -20.91
C MET A 527 0.65 10.51 -21.42
N MET A 528 1.29 11.49 -20.78
CA MET A 528 1.31 12.89 -21.25
C MET A 528 2.02 13.02 -22.60
N MET A 529 3.17 12.35 -22.77
CA MET A 529 3.85 12.28 -24.07
C MET A 529 2.98 11.61 -25.14
N LEU A 530 2.27 10.53 -24.80
CA LEU A 530 1.36 9.85 -25.72
C LEU A 530 0.23 10.78 -26.15
N THR A 531 -0.36 11.52 -25.21
CA THR A 531 -1.38 12.54 -25.50
C THR A 531 -0.86 13.57 -26.52
N ALA A 532 0.37 14.06 -26.35
CA ALA A 532 0.99 15.03 -27.25
C ALA A 532 1.29 14.43 -28.64
N THR A 533 1.80 13.19 -28.69
CA THR A 533 2.04 12.46 -29.95
C THR A 533 0.76 12.30 -30.76
N LEU A 534 -0.34 11.90 -30.11
CA LEU A 534 -1.63 11.71 -30.78
C LEU A 534 -2.23 13.04 -31.25
N ARG A 535 -2.15 14.09 -30.43
CA ARG A 535 -2.59 15.44 -30.84
C ARG A 535 -1.81 15.93 -32.07
N LYS A 536 -0.49 15.77 -32.08
CA LYS A 536 0.35 16.14 -33.23
C LYS A 536 -0.03 15.35 -34.49
N ALA A 537 -0.32 14.05 -34.35
CA ALA A 537 -0.76 13.20 -35.45
C ALA A 537 -2.10 13.66 -36.06
N ILE A 538 -3.02 14.14 -35.22
CA ILE A 538 -4.30 14.70 -35.68
C ILE A 538 -4.10 16.05 -36.38
N ASP A 539 -3.41 16.99 -35.73
CA ASP A 539 -3.35 18.39 -36.18
C ASP A 539 -2.43 18.59 -37.39
N SER A 540 -1.39 17.77 -37.52
CA SER A 540 -0.30 17.97 -38.50
C SER A 540 0.27 16.68 -39.10
N GLY A 541 -0.35 15.53 -38.81
CA GLY A 541 0.09 14.21 -39.27
C GLY A 541 -0.99 13.49 -40.09
N PRO A 542 -1.15 12.16 -39.92
CA PRO A 542 -2.09 11.37 -40.73
C PRO A 542 -3.58 11.67 -40.46
N GLY A 543 -3.89 12.44 -39.42
CA GLY A 543 -5.25 12.86 -39.09
C GLY A 543 -5.99 11.93 -38.13
N ALA A 544 -7.18 12.37 -37.70
CA ALA A 544 -7.98 11.68 -36.66
C ALA A 544 -8.61 10.35 -37.08
N ALA A 545 -8.65 10.05 -38.38
CA ALA A 545 -9.17 8.80 -38.92
C ALA A 545 -8.09 7.70 -39.04
N ASP A 546 -6.83 8.01 -38.73
CA ASP A 546 -5.75 7.04 -38.84
C ASP A 546 -5.87 5.92 -37.76
N PRO A 547 -5.80 4.63 -38.15
CA PRO A 547 -5.92 3.52 -37.22
C PRO A 547 -4.91 3.52 -36.06
N ALA A 548 -3.69 4.04 -36.25
CA ALA A 548 -2.68 4.12 -35.20
C ALA A 548 -3.00 5.22 -34.18
N VAL A 549 -3.69 6.30 -34.59
CA VAL A 549 -4.19 7.32 -33.67
C VAL A 549 -5.25 6.72 -32.74
N ARG A 550 -6.17 5.92 -33.30
CA ARG A 550 -7.18 5.21 -32.51
C ARG A 550 -6.57 4.17 -31.57
N GLU A 551 -5.64 3.35 -32.07
CA GLU A 551 -4.89 2.38 -31.26
C GLU A 551 -4.21 3.05 -30.07
N GLY A 552 -3.55 4.19 -30.29
CA GLY A 552 -2.89 4.96 -29.24
C GLY A 552 -3.85 5.58 -28.24
N ALA A 553 -5.02 6.06 -28.67
CA ALA A 553 -6.02 6.63 -27.77
C ALA A 553 -6.69 5.55 -26.89
N GLU A 554 -6.96 4.38 -27.45
CA GLU A 554 -7.45 3.23 -26.69
C GLU A 554 -6.41 2.72 -25.69
N ALA A 555 -5.13 2.72 -26.07
CA ALA A 555 -4.04 2.43 -25.14
C ALA A 555 -3.96 3.49 -24.02
N LEU A 556 -4.06 4.78 -24.37
CA LEU A 556 -4.04 5.88 -23.41
C LEU A 556 -5.19 5.76 -22.40
N ALA A 557 -6.43 5.55 -22.84
CA ALA A 557 -7.58 5.41 -21.95
C ALA A 557 -7.40 4.24 -20.95
N ARG A 558 -6.95 3.08 -21.43
CA ARG A 558 -6.70 1.91 -20.57
C ARG A 558 -5.60 2.18 -19.54
N MET A 559 -4.47 2.75 -19.95
CA MET A 559 -3.38 3.09 -19.01
C MET A 559 -3.79 4.17 -18.01
N LEU A 560 -4.52 5.20 -18.49
CA LEU A 560 -5.00 6.32 -17.70
C LEU A 560 -5.96 5.86 -16.61
N SER A 561 -6.71 4.78 -16.84
CA SER A 561 -7.69 4.27 -15.87
C SER A 561 -7.10 3.91 -14.50
N CYS A 562 -5.79 3.63 -14.42
CA CYS A 562 -5.08 3.41 -13.15
C CYS A 562 -5.00 4.66 -12.27
N VAL A 563 -4.86 5.84 -12.88
CA VAL A 563 -4.51 7.09 -12.19
C VAL A 563 -5.63 8.13 -12.25
N ALA A 564 -6.38 8.17 -13.34
CA ALA A 564 -7.54 9.03 -13.56
C ALA A 564 -8.72 8.21 -14.12
N PRO A 565 -9.35 7.37 -13.28
CA PRO A 565 -10.36 6.42 -13.72
C PRO A 565 -11.59 7.06 -14.34
N TYR A 566 -12.03 8.23 -13.88
CA TYR A 566 -13.24 8.88 -14.38
C TYR A 566 -13.07 9.39 -15.81
N THR A 567 -11.96 10.08 -16.06
CA THR A 567 -11.57 10.60 -17.38
C THR A 567 -11.31 9.46 -18.35
N ALA A 568 -10.70 8.37 -17.86
CA ALA A 568 -10.44 7.18 -18.67
C ALA A 568 -11.72 6.51 -19.15
N GLU A 569 -12.73 6.33 -18.28
CA GLU A 569 -14.02 5.77 -18.66
C GLU A 569 -14.76 6.67 -19.65
N GLU A 570 -14.76 7.99 -19.40
CA GLU A 570 -15.39 8.95 -20.31
C GLU A 570 -14.70 8.96 -21.69
N ALA A 571 -13.37 8.89 -21.71
CA ALA A 571 -12.61 8.76 -22.94
C ALA A 571 -12.89 7.43 -23.66
N TRP A 572 -13.03 6.34 -22.91
CA TRP A 572 -13.34 5.01 -23.44
C TRP A 572 -14.73 4.96 -24.09
N GLU A 573 -15.75 5.51 -23.43
CA GLU A 573 -17.11 5.59 -23.98
C GLU A 573 -17.15 6.48 -25.23
N ARG A 574 -16.46 7.62 -25.23
CA ARG A 574 -16.35 8.52 -26.41
C ARG A 574 -15.67 7.87 -27.61
N LEU A 575 -14.79 6.89 -27.40
CA LEU A 575 -14.17 6.07 -28.45
C LEU A 575 -15.12 4.98 -29.01
N GLY A 576 -16.39 4.97 -28.59
CA GLY A 576 -17.41 4.02 -29.00
C GLY A 576 -17.29 2.65 -28.33
N ARG A 577 -16.54 2.55 -27.22
CA ARG A 577 -16.35 1.29 -26.51
C ARG A 577 -17.36 1.13 -25.40
N ALA A 578 -17.76 -0.12 -25.15
CA ALA A 578 -18.64 -0.45 -24.04
C ALA A 578 -17.91 -0.26 -22.71
N ALA A 579 -18.61 0.30 -21.73
CA ALA A 579 -18.16 0.31 -20.35
C ALA A 579 -18.01 -1.13 -19.83
N SER A 580 -17.05 -1.41 -18.94
CA SER A 580 -16.06 -0.49 -18.34
C SER A 580 -14.67 -0.70 -18.93
N VAL A 581 -13.84 0.35 -19.01
CA VAL A 581 -12.43 0.25 -19.41
C VAL A 581 -11.65 -0.78 -18.57
N THR A 582 -12.08 -1.04 -17.34
CA THR A 582 -11.39 -1.96 -16.42
C THR A 582 -11.64 -3.44 -16.72
N GLU A 583 -12.60 -3.75 -17.58
CA GLU A 583 -12.88 -5.11 -18.07
C GLU A 583 -11.98 -5.48 -19.27
N TYR A 584 -11.19 -4.52 -19.77
CA TYR A 584 -10.22 -4.73 -20.84
C TYR A 584 -8.80 -4.93 -20.28
N SER A 585 -7.94 -5.59 -21.05
CA SER A 585 -6.55 -5.79 -20.68
C SER A 585 -5.69 -4.54 -20.93
N TRP A 586 -4.62 -4.42 -20.13
CA TRP A 586 -3.53 -3.46 -20.35
C TRP A 586 -3.04 -3.53 -21.80
N PRO A 587 -2.77 -2.38 -22.45
CA PRO A 587 -2.36 -2.39 -23.85
C PRO A 587 -1.10 -3.23 -24.08
N HIS A 588 -1.19 -4.12 -25.07
CA HIS A 588 -0.07 -4.95 -25.48
C HIS A 588 0.95 -4.13 -26.29
N CYS A 589 2.23 -4.29 -25.97
CA CYS A 589 3.30 -3.75 -26.79
C CYS A 589 3.80 -4.80 -27.79
N ASP A 590 3.72 -4.49 -29.08
CA ASP A 590 4.40 -5.24 -30.13
C ASP A 590 5.92 -4.99 -30.05
N SER A 591 6.68 -6.03 -29.71
CA SER A 591 8.14 -5.95 -29.58
C SER A 591 8.84 -5.60 -30.89
N ALA A 592 8.25 -5.93 -32.05
CA ALA A 592 8.82 -5.61 -33.35
C ALA A 592 8.78 -4.10 -33.67
N LEU A 593 7.82 -3.36 -33.10
CA LEU A 593 7.69 -1.91 -33.32
C LEU A 593 8.59 -1.07 -32.39
N ILE A 594 9.08 -1.65 -31.30
CA ILE A 594 9.98 -0.99 -30.37
C ILE A 594 11.45 -1.39 -30.56
N ALA A 595 11.73 -2.45 -31.31
CA ALA A 595 13.08 -2.85 -31.66
C ALA A 595 13.86 -1.65 -32.23
N ALA A 596 15.09 -1.47 -31.75
CA ALA A 596 15.96 -0.44 -32.31
C ALA A 596 16.37 -0.88 -33.71
N ASP A 597 16.10 -0.05 -34.73
CA ASP A 597 16.54 -0.34 -36.11
C ASP A 597 18.07 -0.26 -36.23
N LYS A 598 18.72 0.45 -35.30
CA LYS A 598 20.17 0.69 -35.26
C LYS A 598 20.73 0.59 -33.85
N VAL A 599 22.00 0.20 -33.74
CA VAL A 599 22.79 0.20 -32.52
C VAL A 599 24.10 0.94 -32.73
N THR A 600 24.63 1.50 -31.64
CA THR A 600 25.96 2.10 -31.64
C THR A 600 27.03 1.02 -31.59
N CYS A 601 27.71 0.75 -32.70
CA CYS A 601 28.94 -0.03 -32.73
C CYS A 601 30.13 0.81 -32.25
N VAL A 602 30.88 0.29 -31.29
CA VAL A 602 32.14 0.88 -30.85
C VAL A 602 33.28 0.40 -31.75
N VAL A 603 34.06 1.31 -32.32
CA VAL A 603 35.27 1.00 -33.09
C VAL A 603 36.50 1.30 -32.23
N GLN A 604 37.31 0.27 -31.99
CA GLN A 604 38.54 0.31 -31.21
C GLN A 604 39.76 0.14 -32.11
N VAL A 605 40.88 0.75 -31.71
CA VAL A 605 42.22 0.46 -32.24
C VAL A 605 43.11 0.09 -31.06
N ALA A 606 43.74 -1.09 -31.11
CA ALA A 606 44.52 -1.66 -30.00
C ALA A 606 43.76 -1.63 -28.65
N GLY A 607 42.48 -2.03 -28.67
CA GLY A 607 41.61 -2.08 -27.48
C GLY A 607 41.12 -0.72 -26.96
N LYS A 608 41.54 0.40 -27.56
CA LYS A 608 41.09 1.75 -27.16
C LYS A 608 40.02 2.26 -28.11
N VAL A 609 38.91 2.78 -27.59
CA VAL A 609 37.82 3.38 -28.38
C VAL A 609 38.33 4.56 -29.21
N ARG A 610 37.96 4.57 -30.50
CA ARG A 610 38.32 5.60 -31.49
C ARG A 610 37.12 6.18 -32.20
N ASP A 611 36.06 5.39 -32.41
CA ASP A 611 34.84 5.88 -33.01
C ASP A 611 33.60 5.14 -32.50
N ARG A 612 32.43 5.69 -32.84
CA ARG A 612 31.10 5.12 -32.59
C ARG A 612 30.28 5.26 -33.87
N LEU A 613 29.77 4.15 -34.40
CA LEU A 613 29.00 4.10 -35.65
C LEU A 613 27.59 3.62 -35.37
N GLU A 614 26.57 4.28 -35.89
CA GLU A 614 25.20 3.76 -35.89
C GLU A 614 25.04 2.75 -37.02
N VAL A 615 24.84 1.48 -36.68
CA VAL A 615 24.74 0.38 -37.64
C VAL A 615 23.42 -0.37 -37.47
N PRO A 616 22.87 -1.00 -38.52
CA PRO A 616 21.70 -1.87 -38.38
C PRO A 616 21.93 -2.94 -37.31
N VAL A 617 20.89 -3.28 -36.55
CA VAL A 617 20.96 -4.35 -35.53
C VAL A 617 21.32 -5.72 -36.11
N ASP A 618 20.97 -5.96 -37.37
CA ASP A 618 21.18 -7.19 -38.12
C ASP A 618 22.44 -7.15 -39.00
N ILE A 619 23.29 -6.12 -38.88
CA ILE A 619 24.49 -6.01 -39.69
C ILE A 619 25.39 -7.24 -39.52
N ASP A 620 25.75 -7.87 -40.64
CA ASP A 620 26.67 -9.00 -40.60
C ASP A 620 28.11 -8.55 -40.29
N ALA A 621 28.95 -9.52 -39.88
CA ALA A 621 30.32 -9.24 -39.49
C ALA A 621 31.18 -8.64 -40.62
N ALA A 622 30.90 -8.96 -41.89
CA ALA A 622 31.67 -8.47 -43.03
C ALA A 622 31.33 -7.01 -43.36
N ALA A 623 30.03 -6.68 -43.39
CA ALA A 623 29.54 -5.32 -43.56
C ALA A 623 30.01 -4.41 -42.42
N LEU A 624 29.94 -4.90 -41.17
CA LEU A 624 30.41 -4.14 -40.02
C LEU A 624 31.93 -3.91 -40.04
N ARG A 625 32.71 -4.92 -40.45
CA ARG A 625 34.16 -4.78 -40.67
C ARG A 625 34.46 -3.68 -41.68
N ALA A 626 33.75 -3.65 -42.81
CA ALA A 626 33.96 -2.65 -43.85
C ALA A 626 33.66 -1.22 -43.35
N LEU A 627 32.56 -1.03 -42.60
CA LEU A 627 32.22 0.26 -41.99
C LEU A 627 33.27 0.72 -40.98
N ALA A 628 33.75 -0.18 -40.12
CA ALA A 628 34.78 0.15 -39.14
C ALA A 628 36.13 0.51 -39.78
N LEU A 629 36.51 -0.17 -40.86
CA LEU A 629 37.74 0.13 -41.62
C LEU A 629 37.63 1.45 -42.43
N ALA A 630 36.41 1.86 -42.78
CA ALA A 630 36.15 3.15 -43.41
C ALA A 630 36.10 4.33 -42.41
N SER A 631 36.14 4.07 -41.09
CA SER A 631 36.13 5.15 -40.09
C SER A 631 37.44 5.95 -40.15
N ALA A 632 37.33 7.22 -40.58
CA ALA A 632 38.47 8.14 -40.63
C ALA A 632 39.16 8.32 -39.26
N LYS A 633 38.41 8.25 -38.15
CA LYS A 633 38.98 8.32 -36.79
C LYS A 633 39.79 7.07 -36.44
N ALA A 634 39.30 5.89 -36.84
CA ALA A 634 40.02 4.65 -36.66
C ALA A 634 41.29 4.62 -37.53
N THR A 635 41.19 5.03 -38.79
CA THR A 635 42.34 5.16 -39.71
C THR A 635 43.40 6.13 -39.16
N ALA A 636 42.99 7.31 -38.69
CA ALA A 636 43.90 8.27 -38.08
C ALA A 636 44.61 7.71 -36.82
N ALA A 637 43.92 6.87 -36.05
CA ALA A 637 44.46 6.26 -34.84
C ALA A 637 45.49 5.16 -35.12
N LEU A 638 45.49 4.54 -36.30
CA LEU A 638 46.53 3.61 -36.74
C LEU A 638 47.87 4.31 -37.00
N ARG A 639 47.88 5.63 -37.26
CA ARG A 639 49.09 6.43 -37.55
C ARG A 639 49.99 5.80 -38.63
N GLY A 640 49.39 5.17 -39.63
CA GLY A 640 50.10 4.50 -40.72
C GLY A 640 50.58 3.08 -40.42
N ALA A 641 50.37 2.55 -39.20
CA ALA A 641 50.61 1.13 -38.93
C ALA A 641 49.70 0.25 -39.80
N GLY A 642 50.24 -0.86 -40.31
CA GLY A 642 49.44 -1.90 -40.96
C GLY A 642 48.40 -2.50 -40.00
N ILE A 643 47.49 -3.32 -40.52
CA ILE A 643 46.48 -4.00 -39.71
C ILE A 643 46.87 -5.47 -39.61
N ALA A 644 47.15 -5.96 -38.40
CA ALA A 644 47.45 -7.37 -38.16
C ALA A 644 46.17 -8.22 -38.12
N ASP A 645 45.13 -7.71 -37.47
CA ASP A 645 43.84 -8.39 -37.36
C ASP A 645 42.70 -7.40 -37.14
N VAL A 646 41.46 -7.82 -37.40
CA VAL A 646 40.26 -7.06 -37.04
C VAL A 646 39.25 -8.02 -36.42
N ILE A 647 39.05 -7.86 -35.12
CA ILE A 647 38.11 -8.66 -34.34
C ILE A 647 36.75 -8.00 -34.41
N VAL A 648 35.75 -8.72 -34.93
CA VAL A 648 34.38 -8.22 -35.09
C VAL A 648 33.45 -9.01 -34.17
N ARG A 649 32.73 -8.30 -33.29
CA ARG A 649 31.58 -8.82 -32.53
C ARG A 649 30.35 -8.01 -32.94
N ALA A 650 29.74 -8.42 -34.04
CA ALA A 650 28.54 -7.76 -34.54
C ALA A 650 27.38 -7.89 -33.53
N PRO A 651 26.50 -6.88 -33.43
CA PRO A 651 26.58 -5.57 -34.10
C PRO A 651 27.37 -4.51 -33.29
N ASN A 652 27.92 -4.85 -32.12
CA ASN A 652 28.29 -3.86 -31.10
C ASN A 652 29.76 -3.40 -31.10
N LEU A 653 30.69 -4.19 -31.62
CA LEU A 653 32.12 -3.92 -31.44
C LEU A 653 32.96 -4.35 -32.64
N VAL A 654 33.88 -3.47 -33.05
CA VAL A 654 35.02 -3.82 -33.89
C VAL A 654 36.31 -3.36 -33.23
N ASN A 655 37.29 -4.25 -33.07
CA ASN A 655 38.62 -3.90 -32.59
C ASN A 655 39.68 -4.17 -33.68
N ILE A 656 40.30 -3.11 -34.18
CA ILE A 656 41.37 -3.16 -35.17
C ILE A 656 42.69 -3.31 -34.42
N VAL A 657 43.41 -4.40 -34.69
CA VAL A 657 44.72 -4.68 -34.11
C VAL A 657 45.79 -4.15 -35.06
N PRO A 658 46.57 -3.12 -34.69
CA PRO A 658 47.69 -2.66 -35.50
C PRO A 658 48.75 -3.76 -35.62
N ALA A 659 49.39 -3.87 -36.79
CA ALA A 659 50.62 -4.62 -36.94
C ALA A 659 51.76 -3.93 -36.20
N GLU A 660 52.63 -4.69 -35.54
CA GLU A 660 53.85 -4.15 -34.96
C GLU A 660 54.67 -3.48 -36.08
N LEU A 661 55.06 -2.22 -35.85
CA LEU A 661 56.03 -1.56 -36.72
C LEU A 661 57.36 -2.28 -36.49
N CYS A 662 57.82 -3.09 -37.46
CA CYS A 662 59.22 -3.49 -37.48
C CYS A 662 60.06 -2.21 -37.48
N SER A 663 60.75 -1.96 -36.37
CA SER A 663 61.60 -0.79 -36.14
C SER A 663 62.74 -0.70 -37.14
#